data_AF-A0A925FTQ3-F1
#
_entry.id   AF-A0A925FTQ3-F1
#
_cell.length_a   1.000
_cell.length_b   1.000
_cell.length_c   1.000
_cell.angle_alpha   90.00
_cell.angle_beta   90.00
_cell.angle_gamma   90.00
#
_symmetry.space_group_name_H-M   'P 1'
#
loop_
_entity.id
_entity.type
_entity.pdbx_description
1 polymer ?
#
loop_
_entity_poly.entity_id
_entity_poly.type
_entity_poly.pdbx_seq_one_letter_code
_entity_poly.pdbx_strand_id
1 'polypeptide(L)'
;FESVQGYDSKEKASGAFDISYTEILFKAADSANYGTIISFDEKLIQSNEPSQDQAIVFIPSATMQKYGQNRDHAKATLSAITAAFPIKPKTIDRKGIKEKAWYFSVSIHGYGKWISVDDFPDVEDALKAYSFFTLLLRYKGNYFVGIHPDDCSRQIYLREILAVSSKRFLTAALAWGRSGVERFICVSHSENSVQTWSYDGGCCYSFNFACRSTGFIHPCVYDTKIQRDKALEQLIRFSAGLKEISEESEFIKRHPDSNEQSRGRYFIEIHFPANAEEDAHKSCDCLDELFVSGCSCKCAAWRSACSFDTREQAVNYYHGILNCLRQIANYYPVYECECGPYGIAFICDDQANDLVAYNPQCYQTPKQACDAAERAKNLIDPEGMHLLEHILLRPKNINECECLIPVCENHGDCEFDFPIKSIDPCLQNKSYHFIPGEDPYSFIATVALPAWSKRFRSPENRMLLEQILFRETPSHILLRVLWLNPSDTCRFETAFHQWSRWRAGKNICGQNDPTCELIGILFHQPLACFDCEECQPCTGTRPVPDPCGRRIQSQPDLYEYVNSINNLYCWPQICTSQLTRVFVPPPLEDEESMEAERKIDRRFYNYRNEADIVVKRSGNINAALATSFLQDPRPSFDSYRGAALAIIANKRSSENTHSLTADDKTELIRAITWYYIDTAVMNETLDERKSDLKEVFTKLKVLKLLPEYKSWKGVSVMKIKPTSPVNEVKKLFR
;
A
#
# COMPACT_ATOMS: atom_id res chain seq x y z
N PHE A 1 16.49 -35.34 13.25
CA PHE A 1 17.85 -35.85 13.42
C PHE A 1 18.33 -35.46 14.80
N GLU A 2 19.18 -36.26 15.40
CA GLU A 2 19.83 -35.94 16.68
C GLU A 2 21.35 -35.94 16.50
N SER A 3 22.02 -35.08 17.27
CA SER A 3 23.49 -34.98 17.27
C SER A 3 24.10 -36.26 17.81
N VAL A 4 25.11 -36.79 17.11
CA VAL A 4 25.89 -37.91 17.65
C VAL A 4 26.71 -37.45 18.87
N GLN A 5 27.14 -36.18 18.89
CA GLN A 5 27.86 -35.58 20.01
C GLN A 5 26.90 -35.15 21.12
N GLY A 6 27.19 -35.55 22.36
CA GLY A 6 26.55 -35.00 23.57
C GLY A 6 27.13 -33.65 23.99
N TYR A 7 26.33 -32.85 24.69
CA TYR A 7 26.74 -31.53 25.19
C TYR A 7 26.53 -31.44 26.70
N ASP A 8 27.47 -30.79 27.40
CA ASP A 8 27.46 -30.69 28.87
C ASP A 8 26.34 -29.79 29.43
N SER A 9 25.75 -28.93 28.58
CA SER A 9 24.68 -28.00 28.98
C SER A 9 23.67 -27.76 27.86
N LYS A 10 22.47 -27.31 28.23
CA LYS A 10 21.40 -26.96 27.29
C LYS A 10 21.80 -25.79 26.39
N GLU A 11 22.54 -24.83 26.92
CA GLU A 11 22.99 -23.64 26.19
C GLU A 11 24.00 -24.01 25.11
N LYS A 12 24.98 -24.88 25.43
CA LYS A 12 25.93 -25.40 24.43
C LYS A 12 25.22 -26.22 23.34
N ALA A 13 24.25 -27.05 23.73
CA ALA A 13 23.44 -27.82 22.78
C ALA A 13 22.63 -26.90 21.85
N SER A 14 21.99 -25.87 22.41
CA SER A 14 21.21 -24.89 21.64
C SER A 14 22.11 -24.11 20.67
N GLY A 15 23.25 -23.60 21.14
CA GLY A 15 24.19 -22.87 20.28
C GLY A 15 24.75 -23.73 19.15
N ALA A 16 25.05 -25.00 19.41
CA ALA A 16 25.51 -25.93 18.37
C ALA A 16 24.41 -26.26 17.35
N PHE A 17 23.16 -26.39 17.80
CA PHE A 17 22.00 -26.56 16.92
C PHE A 17 21.83 -25.34 16.01
N ASP A 18 21.83 -24.13 16.57
CA ASP A 18 21.63 -22.88 15.82
C ASP A 18 22.68 -22.69 14.71
N ILE A 19 23.92 -23.11 14.98
CA ILE A 19 25.02 -23.05 14.00
C ILE A 19 24.89 -24.13 12.92
N SER A 20 24.47 -25.35 13.28
CA SER A 20 24.68 -26.54 12.43
C SER A 20 23.41 -27.03 11.72
N TYR A 21 22.21 -26.65 12.16
CA TYR A 21 20.97 -27.26 11.67
C TYR A 21 20.77 -27.09 10.16
N THR A 22 21.15 -25.93 9.61
CA THR A 22 21.01 -25.62 8.17
C THR A 22 21.92 -26.49 7.32
N GLU A 23 23.18 -26.65 7.74
CA GLU A 23 24.14 -27.51 7.07
C GLU A 23 23.67 -28.97 7.11
N ILE A 24 23.15 -29.43 8.25
CA ILE A 24 22.57 -30.78 8.38
C ILE A 24 21.38 -30.95 7.42
N LEU A 25 20.49 -29.96 7.30
CA LEU A 25 19.37 -30.01 6.36
C LEU A 25 19.84 -30.10 4.91
N PHE A 26 20.87 -29.34 4.52
CA PHE A 26 21.41 -29.38 3.17
C PHE A 26 22.10 -30.70 2.86
N LYS A 27 22.86 -31.27 3.80
CA LYS A 27 23.44 -32.62 3.65
C LYS A 27 22.34 -33.69 3.60
N ALA A 28 21.30 -33.56 4.41
CA ALA A 28 20.18 -34.49 4.43
C ALA A 28 19.32 -34.44 3.15
N ALA A 29 19.33 -33.34 2.41
CA ALA A 29 18.65 -33.28 1.11
C ALA A 29 19.31 -34.20 0.07
N ASP A 30 20.59 -34.52 0.23
CA ASP A 30 21.30 -35.48 -0.63
C ASP A 30 21.23 -36.89 -0.04
N SER A 31 20.55 -37.77 -0.77
CA SER A 31 20.37 -39.17 -0.42
C SER A 31 21.72 -39.93 -0.26
N ALA A 32 22.82 -39.46 -0.85
CA ALA A 32 24.15 -40.07 -0.72
C ALA A 32 24.76 -39.93 0.69
N ASN A 33 24.28 -38.97 1.50
CA ASN A 33 24.80 -38.74 2.85
C ASN A 33 24.20 -39.67 3.91
N TYR A 34 23.16 -40.43 3.58
CA TYR A 34 22.55 -41.43 4.45
C TYR A 34 23.38 -42.72 4.47
N GLY A 35 23.79 -43.14 5.67
CA GLY A 35 24.72 -44.25 5.90
C GLY A 35 26.19 -43.82 6.05
N THR A 36 26.50 -42.55 5.82
CA THR A 36 27.84 -41.96 6.00
C THR A 36 27.79 -40.85 7.04
N ILE A 37 27.35 -39.66 6.63
CA ILE A 37 27.25 -38.47 7.47
C ILE A 37 26.01 -38.54 8.38
N ILE A 38 24.96 -39.22 7.91
CA ILE A 38 23.70 -39.44 8.64
C ILE A 38 23.57 -40.93 8.94
N SER A 39 23.67 -41.31 10.22
CA SER A 39 23.52 -42.70 10.66
C SER A 39 22.04 -43.12 10.69
N PHE A 40 21.76 -44.35 10.22
CA PHE A 40 20.43 -44.98 10.38
C PHE A 40 20.19 -45.48 11.80
N ASP A 41 21.27 -45.75 12.52
CA ASP A 41 21.24 -46.32 13.86
C ASP A 41 21.56 -45.22 14.87
N GLU A 42 20.89 -45.24 16.02
CA GLU A 42 21.16 -44.28 17.10
C GLU A 42 22.59 -44.43 17.62
N LYS A 43 23.33 -43.32 17.63
CA LYS A 43 24.72 -43.27 18.08
C LYS A 43 24.92 -42.08 19.00
N LEU A 44 25.38 -42.31 20.21
CA LEU A 44 25.68 -41.26 21.19
C LEU A 44 27.16 -41.38 21.60
N ILE A 45 27.93 -40.35 21.27
CA ILE A 45 29.32 -40.20 21.72
C ILE A 45 29.29 -39.32 22.97
N GLN A 46 29.57 -39.95 24.11
CA GLN A 46 29.64 -39.28 25.43
C GLN A 46 31.07 -38.85 25.82
N SER A 47 32.10 -39.23 25.06
CA SER A 47 33.50 -38.95 25.39
C SER A 47 34.16 -37.98 24.40
N ASN A 48 35.13 -37.20 24.90
CA ASN A 48 35.98 -36.29 24.10
C ASN A 48 37.02 -37.03 23.22
N GLU A 49 36.87 -38.33 22.98
CA GLU A 49 37.77 -39.07 22.08
C GLU A 49 37.28 -38.98 20.63
N PRO A 50 38.18 -38.72 19.65
CA PRO A 50 37.78 -38.60 18.26
C PRO A 50 37.30 -39.96 17.75
N SER A 51 35.99 -40.11 17.55
CA SER A 51 35.44 -41.28 16.88
C SER A 51 35.95 -41.33 15.44
N GLN A 52 36.33 -42.51 14.96
CA GLN A 52 36.60 -42.75 13.53
C GLN A 52 35.32 -42.72 12.66
N ASP A 53 34.15 -42.57 13.28
CA ASP A 53 32.86 -42.47 12.60
C ASP A 53 32.70 -41.07 11.97
N GLN A 54 32.38 -41.02 10.67
CA GLN A 54 32.12 -39.77 9.93
C GLN A 54 30.70 -39.20 10.17
N ALA A 55 29.86 -39.91 10.93
CA ALA A 55 28.48 -39.52 11.17
C ALA A 55 28.39 -38.36 12.16
N ILE A 56 27.75 -37.26 11.75
CA ILE A 56 27.52 -36.07 12.60
C ILE A 56 26.15 -36.11 13.29
N VAL A 57 25.17 -36.77 12.66
CA VAL A 57 23.82 -36.94 13.19
C VAL A 57 23.30 -38.36 12.94
N PHE A 58 22.32 -38.77 13.72
CA PHE A 58 21.58 -40.01 13.51
C PHE A 58 20.06 -39.77 13.38
N ILE A 59 19.35 -40.77 12.87
CA ILE A 59 17.89 -40.77 12.78
C ILE A 59 17.33 -41.40 14.06
N PRO A 60 16.58 -40.67 14.89
CA PRO A 60 15.98 -41.22 16.11
C PRO A 60 15.01 -42.36 15.78
N SER A 61 14.90 -43.35 16.66
CA SER A 61 14.03 -44.51 16.53
C SER A 61 12.58 -44.11 16.30
N ALA A 62 12.11 -43.05 16.96
CA ALA A 62 10.77 -42.51 16.74
C ALA A 62 10.57 -41.95 15.32
N THR A 63 11.61 -41.34 14.73
CA THR A 63 11.57 -40.84 13.35
C THR A 63 11.62 -42.00 12.35
N MET A 64 12.43 -43.03 12.64
CA MET A 64 12.47 -44.27 11.86
C MET A 64 11.14 -45.02 11.91
N GLN A 65 10.49 -45.13 13.06
CA GLN A 65 9.16 -45.75 13.16
C GLN A 65 8.10 -44.98 12.37
N LYS A 66 8.18 -43.65 12.36
CA LYS A 66 7.20 -42.80 11.68
C LYS A 66 7.37 -42.77 10.15
N TYR A 67 8.61 -42.72 9.66
CA TYR A 67 8.90 -42.47 8.24
C TYR A 67 9.73 -43.58 7.56
N GLY A 68 10.21 -44.57 8.32
CA GLY A 68 11.12 -45.61 7.87
C GLY A 68 10.49 -46.99 7.96
N GLN A 69 9.73 -47.38 6.93
CA GLN A 69 9.32 -48.78 6.74
C GLN A 69 10.55 -49.69 6.56
N ASN A 70 11.58 -49.17 5.89
CA ASN A 70 12.92 -49.73 5.79
C ASN A 70 13.94 -48.58 5.58
N ARG A 71 15.24 -48.89 5.55
CA ARG A 71 16.31 -47.88 5.38
C ARG A 71 16.19 -47.10 4.08
N ASP A 72 15.84 -47.75 2.96
CA ASP A 72 15.69 -47.10 1.65
C ASP A 72 14.49 -46.14 1.63
N HIS A 73 13.38 -46.54 2.23
CA HIS A 73 12.18 -45.70 2.37
C HIS A 73 12.44 -44.50 3.27
N ALA A 74 13.14 -44.70 4.39
CA ALA A 74 13.54 -43.61 5.29
C ALA A 74 14.44 -42.61 4.55
N LYS A 75 15.45 -43.11 3.82
CA LYS A 75 16.33 -42.30 2.98
C LYS A 75 15.54 -41.50 1.95
N ALA A 76 14.66 -42.14 1.17
CA ALA A 76 13.85 -41.47 0.15
C ALA A 76 12.92 -40.41 0.74
N THR A 77 12.26 -40.74 1.85
CA THR A 77 11.27 -39.85 2.49
C THR A 77 11.94 -38.66 3.17
N LEU A 78 13.00 -38.90 3.96
CA LEU A 78 13.69 -37.83 4.70
C LEU A 78 14.48 -36.92 3.75
N SER A 79 15.10 -37.46 2.69
CA SER A 79 15.74 -36.63 1.66
C SER A 79 14.72 -35.78 0.90
N ALA A 80 13.53 -36.30 0.59
CA ALA A 80 12.46 -35.51 -0.02
C ALA A 80 11.94 -34.40 0.92
N ILE A 81 11.73 -34.69 2.21
CA ILE A 81 11.28 -33.70 3.20
C ILE A 81 12.32 -32.58 3.37
N THR A 82 13.59 -32.93 3.50
CA THR A 82 14.67 -31.94 3.66
C THR A 82 14.95 -31.19 2.35
N ALA A 83 14.81 -31.84 1.20
CA ALA A 83 14.84 -31.17 -0.11
C ALA A 83 13.66 -30.21 -0.31
N ALA A 84 12.53 -30.39 0.40
CA ALA A 84 11.42 -29.44 0.40
C ALA A 84 11.68 -28.19 1.27
N PHE A 85 12.76 -28.15 2.04
CA PHE A 85 13.16 -26.94 2.77
C PHE A 85 13.35 -25.77 1.79
N PRO A 86 12.71 -24.61 2.02
CA PRO A 86 12.56 -23.57 1.00
C PRO A 86 13.88 -22.88 0.65
N ILE A 87 14.85 -22.81 1.56
CA ILE A 87 16.12 -22.13 1.31
C ILE A 87 17.11 -23.07 0.63
N LYS A 88 17.84 -22.54 -0.35
CA LYS A 88 18.83 -23.25 -1.14
C LYS A 88 20.15 -22.47 -1.18
N PRO A 89 21.30 -23.14 -1.05
CA PRO A 89 22.59 -22.52 -1.22
C PRO A 89 22.92 -22.34 -2.72
N LYS A 90 23.67 -21.29 -3.04
CA LYS A 90 24.19 -20.97 -4.37
C LYS A 90 25.60 -20.44 -4.25
N THR A 91 26.44 -20.67 -5.25
CA THR A 91 27.75 -20.01 -5.37
C THR A 91 27.62 -18.92 -6.42
N ILE A 92 27.92 -17.68 -6.03
CA ILE A 92 27.90 -16.53 -6.94
C ILE A 92 29.33 -16.07 -7.19
N ASP A 93 29.60 -15.61 -8.42
CA ASP A 93 30.87 -15.00 -8.79
C ASP A 93 30.70 -13.48 -8.84
N ARG A 94 31.32 -12.78 -7.88
CA ARG A 94 31.37 -11.32 -7.86
C ARG A 94 32.80 -10.90 -8.15
N LYS A 95 33.04 -10.41 -9.38
CA LYS A 95 34.34 -9.87 -9.82
C LYS A 95 35.51 -10.88 -9.64
N GLY A 96 35.27 -12.17 -9.86
CA GLY A 96 36.27 -13.24 -9.74
C GLY A 96 36.36 -13.86 -8.34
N ILE A 97 35.57 -13.39 -7.36
CA ILE A 97 35.49 -13.95 -6.02
C ILE A 97 34.24 -14.83 -5.93
N LYS A 98 34.45 -16.11 -5.61
CA LYS A 98 33.35 -17.06 -5.35
C LYS A 98 32.83 -16.87 -3.94
N GLU A 99 31.62 -16.35 -3.81
CA GLU A 99 30.93 -16.16 -2.53
C GLU A 99 29.78 -17.16 -2.41
N LYS A 100 29.54 -17.62 -1.17
CA LYS A 100 28.32 -18.37 -0.87
C LYS A 100 27.16 -17.37 -0.72
N ALA A 101 26.05 -17.70 -1.35
CA ALA A 101 24.80 -16.97 -1.22
C ALA A 101 23.64 -17.95 -1.05
N TRP A 102 22.49 -17.44 -0.64
CA TRP A 102 21.30 -18.23 -0.40
C TRP A 102 20.12 -17.63 -1.15
N TYR A 103 19.20 -18.48 -1.58
CA TYR A 103 17.97 -18.05 -2.25
C TYR A 103 16.83 -18.95 -1.79
N PHE A 104 15.59 -18.48 -1.86
CA PHE A 104 14.45 -19.35 -1.59
C PHE A 104 13.84 -19.88 -2.89
N SER A 105 13.40 -21.14 -2.87
CA SER A 105 12.74 -21.79 -3.98
C SER A 105 11.59 -22.66 -3.48
N VAL A 106 10.39 -22.42 -4.03
CA VAL A 106 9.18 -23.18 -3.69
C VAL A 106 8.68 -23.88 -4.93
N SER A 107 8.66 -25.21 -4.91
CA SER A 107 8.09 -25.99 -6.02
C SER A 107 6.59 -26.15 -5.83
N ILE A 108 5.82 -25.83 -6.87
CA ILE A 108 4.38 -26.09 -6.92
C ILE A 108 4.18 -27.31 -7.82
N HIS A 109 3.64 -28.38 -7.25
CA HIS A 109 3.42 -29.64 -7.96
C HIS A 109 2.61 -29.40 -9.25
N GLY A 110 3.24 -29.65 -10.40
CA GLY A 110 2.62 -29.49 -11.73
C GLY A 110 2.58 -28.06 -12.30
N TYR A 111 3.06 -27.04 -11.57
CA TYR A 111 2.95 -25.63 -12.00
C TYR A 111 4.28 -24.86 -11.99
N GLY A 112 5.41 -25.53 -11.72
CA GLY A 112 6.74 -24.93 -11.78
C GLY A 112 7.30 -24.54 -10.40
N LYS A 113 8.21 -23.56 -10.38
CA LYS A 113 8.92 -23.13 -9.16
C LYS A 113 8.88 -21.61 -9.02
N TRP A 114 8.61 -21.13 -7.80
CA TRP A 114 8.94 -19.77 -7.38
C TRP A 114 10.40 -19.74 -6.95
N ILE A 115 11.13 -18.70 -7.33
CA ILE A 115 12.52 -18.46 -6.99
C ILE A 115 12.63 -17.00 -6.55
N SER A 116 13.40 -16.71 -5.51
CA SER A 116 13.68 -15.33 -5.12
C SER A 116 14.40 -14.56 -6.24
N VAL A 117 14.08 -13.28 -6.38
CA VAL A 117 14.75 -12.39 -7.34
C VAL A 117 16.18 -12.09 -6.87
N ASP A 118 16.34 -11.87 -5.57
CA ASP A 118 17.63 -11.58 -4.93
C ASP A 118 18.30 -12.83 -4.37
N ASP A 119 19.63 -12.74 -4.29
CA ASP A 119 20.51 -13.66 -3.58
C ASP A 119 20.86 -13.04 -2.20
N PHE A 120 20.66 -13.79 -1.12
CA PHE A 120 20.85 -13.37 0.27
C PHE A 120 22.24 -13.76 0.81
N PRO A 121 22.82 -12.96 1.73
CA PRO A 121 24.13 -13.21 2.30
C PRO A 121 24.15 -14.25 3.42
N ASP A 122 23.00 -14.64 3.97
CA ASP A 122 22.88 -15.72 4.95
C ASP A 122 21.48 -16.38 4.89
N VAL A 123 21.33 -17.49 5.64
CA VAL A 123 20.08 -18.27 5.68
C VAL A 123 18.97 -17.52 6.41
N GLU A 124 19.30 -16.71 7.42
CA GLU A 124 18.31 -16.01 8.24
C GLU A 124 17.60 -14.95 7.40
N ASP A 125 18.34 -14.18 6.61
CA ASP A 125 17.80 -13.20 5.67
C ASP A 125 16.96 -13.87 4.58
N ALA A 126 17.41 -15.03 4.06
CA ALA A 126 16.61 -15.81 3.11
C ALA A 126 15.31 -16.34 3.73
N LEU A 127 15.33 -16.74 5.00
CA LEU A 127 14.14 -17.17 5.75
C LEU A 127 13.19 -16.00 6.04
N LYS A 128 13.70 -14.82 6.39
CA LYS A 128 12.90 -13.60 6.54
C LYS A 128 12.21 -13.25 5.22
N ALA A 129 12.95 -13.29 4.11
CA ALA A 129 12.41 -13.05 2.78
C ALA A 129 11.37 -14.11 2.37
N TYR A 130 11.62 -15.39 2.68
CA TYR A 130 10.65 -16.46 2.46
C TYR A 130 9.38 -16.26 3.30
N SER A 131 9.51 -15.91 4.59
CA SER A 131 8.38 -15.60 5.46
C SER A 131 7.54 -14.47 4.89
N PHE A 132 8.19 -13.39 4.45
CA PHE A 132 7.53 -12.28 3.77
C PHE A 132 6.87 -12.70 2.45
N PHE A 133 7.52 -13.53 1.63
CA PHE A 133 6.92 -14.12 0.44
C PHE A 133 5.63 -14.90 0.77
N THR A 134 5.65 -15.76 1.81
CA THR A 134 4.46 -16.51 2.22
C THR A 134 3.32 -15.62 2.71
N LEU A 135 3.64 -14.47 3.31
CA LEU A 135 2.66 -13.44 3.66
C LEU A 135 2.01 -12.87 2.39
N LEU A 136 2.82 -12.51 1.39
CA LEU A 136 2.33 -11.93 0.14
C LEU A 136 1.41 -12.88 -0.63
N LEU A 137 1.67 -14.20 -0.58
CA LEU A 137 0.83 -15.21 -1.23
C LEU A 137 -0.63 -15.21 -0.73
N ARG A 138 -0.89 -14.74 0.50
CA ARG A 138 -2.22 -14.78 1.13
C ARG A 138 -3.20 -13.75 0.57
N TYR A 139 -2.70 -12.69 -0.05
CA TYR A 139 -3.54 -11.64 -0.62
C TYR A 139 -3.47 -11.65 -2.15
N LYS A 140 -4.60 -11.96 -2.79
CA LYS A 140 -4.72 -12.06 -4.25
C LYS A 140 -4.32 -10.76 -4.97
N GLY A 141 -4.52 -9.60 -4.34
CA GLY A 141 -4.13 -8.31 -4.94
C GLY A 141 -2.62 -8.12 -5.11
N ASN A 142 -1.78 -8.94 -4.46
CA ASN A 142 -0.33 -8.88 -4.64
C ASN A 142 0.13 -9.51 -5.97
N TYR A 143 -0.71 -10.30 -6.63
CA TYR A 143 -0.34 -10.97 -7.88
C TYR A 143 -0.58 -10.05 -9.06
N PHE A 144 0.43 -9.88 -9.91
CA PHE A 144 0.30 -9.14 -11.16
C PHE A 144 1.00 -9.86 -12.30
N VAL A 145 0.42 -9.75 -13.49
CA VAL A 145 1.03 -10.27 -14.71
C VAL A 145 1.93 -9.17 -15.26
N GLY A 146 3.23 -9.44 -15.26
CA GLY A 146 4.24 -8.57 -15.85
C GLY A 146 4.81 -9.18 -17.12
N ILE A 147 5.61 -8.39 -17.80
CA ILE A 147 6.39 -8.83 -18.95
C ILE A 147 7.84 -8.88 -18.51
N HIS A 148 8.49 -10.04 -18.71
CA HIS A 148 9.89 -10.21 -18.39
C HIS A 148 10.74 -9.33 -19.33
N PRO A 149 11.69 -8.56 -18.78
CA PRO A 149 12.28 -7.44 -19.50
C PRO A 149 13.21 -7.86 -20.66
N ASP A 150 13.70 -9.10 -20.69
CA ASP A 150 14.69 -9.53 -21.68
C ASP A 150 14.12 -10.39 -22.81
N ASP A 151 13.06 -11.16 -22.55
CA ASP A 151 12.46 -12.08 -23.53
C ASP A 151 10.99 -11.76 -23.83
N CYS A 152 10.45 -10.71 -23.20
CA CYS A 152 9.05 -10.30 -23.28
C CYS A 152 8.03 -11.40 -22.95
N SER A 153 8.46 -12.45 -22.23
CA SER A 153 7.56 -13.50 -21.77
C SER A 153 6.64 -12.96 -20.67
N ARG A 154 5.37 -13.40 -20.65
CA ARG A 154 4.44 -13.02 -19.59
C ARG A 154 4.74 -13.87 -18.35
N GLN A 155 5.07 -13.21 -17.25
CA GLN A 155 5.37 -13.85 -15.97
C GLN A 155 4.43 -13.33 -14.89
N ILE A 156 4.17 -14.17 -13.89
CA ILE A 156 3.43 -13.78 -12.69
C ILE A 156 4.45 -13.31 -11.66
N TYR A 157 4.24 -12.10 -11.18
CA TYR A 157 5.06 -11.50 -10.15
C TYR A 157 4.22 -11.22 -8.91
N LEU A 158 4.90 -11.09 -7.77
CA LEU A 158 4.31 -10.61 -6.52
C LEU A 158 4.84 -9.21 -6.21
N ARG A 159 3.92 -8.28 -5.98
CA ARG A 159 4.20 -6.93 -5.48
C ARG A 159 3.43 -6.75 -4.19
N GLU A 160 4.08 -6.22 -3.18
CA GLU A 160 3.38 -5.79 -1.97
C GLU A 160 2.49 -4.60 -2.30
N ILE A 161 1.19 -4.74 -2.06
CA ILE A 161 0.28 -3.60 -2.05
C ILE A 161 0.44 -2.86 -0.73
N LEU A 162 1.09 -1.69 -0.74
CA LEU A 162 1.34 -0.91 0.47
C LEU A 162 0.05 -0.41 1.13
N ALA A 163 -0.91 0.02 0.30
CA ALA A 163 -2.20 0.48 0.76
C ALA A 163 -3.26 0.34 -0.36
N VAL A 164 -4.51 0.14 0.06
CA VAL A 164 -5.69 0.15 -0.79
C VAL A 164 -6.56 1.31 -0.34
N SER A 165 -7.03 2.12 -1.29
CA SER A 165 -7.90 3.26 -0.96
C SER A 165 -9.16 2.79 -0.24
N SER A 166 -9.59 3.57 0.75
CA SER A 166 -10.88 3.39 1.43
C SER A 166 -12.07 3.65 0.52
N LYS A 167 -11.87 4.46 -0.54
CA LYS A 167 -12.89 4.89 -1.49
C LYS A 167 -12.61 4.35 -2.90
N ARG A 168 -13.64 4.35 -3.74
CA ARG A 168 -13.52 4.05 -5.17
C ARG A 168 -13.63 5.32 -6.00
N PHE A 169 -12.77 5.43 -7.01
CA PHE A 169 -12.76 6.56 -7.93
C PHE A 169 -13.40 6.19 -9.27
N LEU A 170 -14.19 7.11 -9.84
CA LEU A 170 -14.86 6.92 -11.13
C LEU A 170 -13.89 6.93 -12.31
N THR A 171 -12.80 7.70 -12.22
CA THR A 171 -11.83 7.87 -13.30
C THR A 171 -10.40 7.76 -12.77
N ALA A 172 -9.46 7.44 -13.66
CA ALA A 172 -8.03 7.43 -13.31
C ALA A 172 -7.52 8.81 -12.89
N ALA A 173 -8.05 9.89 -13.47
CA ALA A 173 -7.68 11.26 -13.10
C ALA A 173 -8.07 11.58 -11.65
N LEU A 174 -9.28 11.17 -11.21
CA LEU A 174 -9.69 11.32 -9.81
C LEU A 174 -8.85 10.44 -8.87
N ALA A 175 -8.52 9.22 -9.30
CA ALA A 175 -7.69 8.31 -8.51
C ALA A 175 -6.27 8.85 -8.31
N TRP A 176 -5.68 9.49 -9.33
CA TRP A 176 -4.34 10.08 -9.22
C TRP A 176 -4.32 11.45 -8.57
N GLY A 177 -5.39 12.24 -8.71
CA GLY A 177 -5.45 13.62 -8.25
C GLY A 177 -5.72 13.81 -6.76
N ARG A 178 -6.17 15.03 -6.42
CA ARG A 178 -6.29 15.57 -5.05
C ARG A 178 -7.13 14.77 -4.06
N SER A 179 -8.08 13.95 -4.52
CA SER A 179 -8.91 13.12 -3.66
C SER A 179 -8.36 11.69 -3.47
N GLY A 180 -7.40 11.28 -4.32
CA GLY A 180 -6.83 9.93 -4.36
C GLY A 180 -5.37 9.85 -3.94
N VAL A 181 -4.47 9.52 -4.87
CA VAL A 181 -3.05 9.25 -4.59
C VAL A 181 -2.34 10.48 -4.01
N GLU A 182 -2.60 11.68 -4.53
CA GLU A 182 -2.03 12.92 -3.97
C GLU A 182 -2.44 13.08 -2.50
N ARG A 183 -3.73 12.86 -2.19
CA ARG A 183 -4.22 12.88 -0.80
C ARG A 183 -3.50 11.85 0.06
N PHE A 184 -3.40 10.62 -0.43
CA PHE A 184 -2.74 9.53 0.28
C PHE A 184 -1.29 9.85 0.64
N ILE A 185 -0.54 10.41 -0.30
CA ILE A 185 0.85 10.88 -0.09
C ILE A 185 0.89 12.06 0.89
N CYS A 186 -0.06 12.98 0.80
CA CYS A 186 -0.17 14.09 1.75
C CYS A 186 -0.39 13.59 3.17
N VAL A 187 -1.32 12.65 3.34
CA VAL A 187 -1.67 12.04 4.62
C VAL A 187 -0.52 11.22 5.19
N SER A 188 0.14 10.38 4.39
CA SER A 188 1.20 9.50 4.88
C SER A 188 2.36 10.25 5.54
N HIS A 189 2.65 11.48 5.10
CA HIS A 189 3.70 12.34 5.64
C HIS A 189 3.28 13.12 6.89
N SER A 190 1.97 13.16 7.23
CA SER A 190 1.50 13.83 8.44
C SER A 190 1.89 13.09 9.71
N GLU A 191 2.01 13.82 10.82
CA GLU A 191 2.28 13.21 12.12
C GLU A 191 1.13 12.31 12.55
N ASN A 192 1.44 11.13 13.09
CA ASN A 192 0.46 10.13 13.53
C ASN A 192 -0.54 9.71 12.43
N SER A 193 -0.10 9.74 11.17
CA SER A 193 -0.87 9.33 9.99
C SER A 193 -1.21 7.84 9.91
N VAL A 194 -0.52 7.03 10.70
CA VAL A 194 -0.70 5.58 10.71
C VAL A 194 -1.43 5.17 11.96
N GLN A 195 -2.55 4.47 11.75
CA GLN A 195 -3.36 3.90 12.80
C GLN A 195 -3.28 2.38 12.72
N THR A 196 -2.73 1.77 13.77
CA THR A 196 -2.64 0.32 13.93
C THR A 196 -4.00 -0.26 14.32
N TRP A 197 -4.38 -1.39 13.74
CA TRP A 197 -5.65 -2.04 14.05
C TRP A 197 -5.55 -3.57 13.95
N SER A 198 -6.37 -4.27 14.73
CA SER A 198 -6.43 -5.74 14.73
C SER A 198 -7.85 -6.19 14.39
N TYR A 199 -7.99 -7.25 13.58
CA TYR A 199 -9.28 -7.90 13.37
C TYR A 199 -9.79 -8.61 14.63
N ASP A 200 -11.12 -8.69 14.76
CA ASP A 200 -11.82 -9.52 15.75
C ASP A 200 -11.41 -10.99 15.59
N GLY A 201 -10.85 -11.57 16.66
CA GLY A 201 -10.26 -12.92 16.67
C GLY A 201 -8.75 -12.96 16.84
N GLY A 202 -8.06 -11.81 16.79
CA GLY A 202 -6.73 -11.63 17.40
C GLY A 202 -5.53 -12.27 16.70
N CYS A 203 -5.66 -12.79 15.48
CA CYS A 203 -4.55 -13.42 14.74
C CYS A 203 -4.01 -12.57 13.57
N CYS A 204 -4.43 -11.31 13.48
CA CYS A 204 -4.15 -10.47 12.32
C CYS A 204 -3.92 -9.01 12.72
N TYR A 205 -2.68 -8.55 12.58
CA TYR A 205 -2.28 -7.16 12.81
C TYR A 205 -2.15 -6.45 11.46
N SER A 206 -2.65 -5.23 11.36
CA SER A 206 -2.52 -4.38 10.18
C SER A 206 -2.60 -2.89 10.55
N PHE A 207 -2.50 -2.01 9.57
CA PHE A 207 -2.48 -0.57 9.78
C PHE A 207 -3.22 0.17 8.66
N ASN A 208 -3.65 1.38 8.98
CA ASN A 208 -4.38 2.28 8.09
C ASN A 208 -3.64 3.61 7.98
N PHE A 209 -3.78 4.25 6.82
CA PHE A 209 -3.40 5.63 6.61
C PHE A 209 -4.63 6.51 6.74
N ALA A 210 -4.62 7.34 7.77
CA ALA A 210 -5.68 8.28 8.02
C ALA A 210 -5.09 9.64 8.39
N CYS A 211 -5.79 10.72 8.09
CA CYS A 211 -5.51 11.98 8.77
C CYS A 211 -5.60 11.72 10.27
N ARG A 212 -4.71 12.35 11.07
CA ARG A 212 -4.71 12.23 12.53
C ARG A 212 -6.15 12.41 13.00
N SER A 213 -6.77 11.30 13.41
CA SER A 213 -8.19 11.29 13.69
C SER A 213 -8.47 12.36 14.72
N THR A 214 -9.43 13.19 14.38
CA THR A 214 -10.18 14.00 15.30
C THR A 214 -10.91 13.07 16.30
N GLY A 215 -10.16 12.51 17.25
CA GLY A 215 -10.67 11.52 18.19
C GLY A 215 -10.05 11.61 19.58
N PHE A 216 -10.42 10.63 20.38
CA PHE A 216 -9.91 10.43 21.73
C PHE A 216 -9.17 9.10 21.81
N ILE A 217 -8.06 9.10 22.55
CA ILE A 217 -7.29 7.92 22.89
C ILE A 217 -7.55 7.62 24.36
N HIS A 218 -7.81 6.35 24.68
CA HIS A 218 -7.86 5.92 26.06
C HIS A 218 -6.43 5.91 26.64
N PRO A 219 -6.15 6.62 27.75
CA PRO A 219 -4.77 6.76 28.25
C PRO A 219 -4.13 5.48 28.78
N CYS A 220 -4.91 4.45 29.13
CA CYS A 220 -4.38 3.19 29.66
C CYS A 220 -4.02 2.20 28.54
N VAL A 221 -2.96 1.43 28.79
CA VAL A 221 -2.56 0.27 28.00
C VAL A 221 -2.82 -1.00 28.79
N TYR A 222 -3.13 -2.10 28.10
CA TYR A 222 -3.46 -3.38 28.72
C TYR A 222 -2.51 -4.47 28.24
N ASP A 223 -2.06 -5.35 29.13
CA ASP A 223 -1.14 -6.46 28.79
C ASP A 223 -1.80 -7.55 27.94
N THR A 224 -3.12 -7.68 28.05
CA THR A 224 -3.89 -8.72 27.35
C THR A 224 -5.09 -8.16 26.60
N LYS A 225 -5.42 -8.80 25.47
CA LYS A 225 -6.62 -8.46 24.67
C LYS A 225 -7.90 -8.56 25.50
N ILE A 226 -7.98 -9.56 26.40
CA ILE A 226 -9.14 -9.79 27.26
C ILE A 226 -9.36 -8.61 28.21
N GLN A 227 -8.29 -8.08 28.81
CA GLN A 227 -8.38 -6.90 29.68
C GLN A 227 -8.84 -5.66 28.89
N ARG A 228 -8.25 -5.43 27.71
CA ARG A 228 -8.66 -4.33 26.82
C ARG A 228 -10.15 -4.43 26.45
N ASP A 229 -10.61 -5.60 26.02
CA ASP A 229 -11.99 -5.77 25.52
C ASP A 229 -13.01 -5.56 26.65
N LYS A 230 -12.70 -5.99 27.88
CA LYS A 230 -13.52 -5.67 29.07
C LYS A 230 -13.56 -4.17 29.36
N ALA A 231 -12.43 -3.49 29.30
CA ALA A 231 -12.39 -2.05 29.52
C ALA A 231 -13.12 -1.27 28.40
N LEU A 232 -13.05 -1.75 27.16
CA LEU A 232 -13.78 -1.21 26.03
C LEU A 232 -15.30 -1.27 26.26
N GLU A 233 -15.83 -2.41 26.73
CA GLU A 233 -17.27 -2.52 27.06
C GLU A 233 -17.72 -1.49 28.10
N GLN A 234 -16.87 -1.23 29.11
CA GLN A 234 -17.16 -0.27 30.17
C GLN A 234 -17.09 1.17 29.66
N LEU A 235 -16.09 1.50 28.85
CA LEU A 235 -15.95 2.79 28.19
C LEU A 235 -17.13 3.09 27.27
N ILE A 236 -17.61 2.10 26.51
CA ILE A 236 -18.80 2.22 25.67
C ILE A 236 -20.04 2.57 26.51
N ARG A 237 -20.25 1.86 27.63
CA ARG A 237 -21.37 2.13 28.54
C ARG A 237 -21.29 3.53 29.15
N PHE A 238 -20.10 3.98 29.52
CA PHE A 238 -19.85 5.32 30.03
C PHE A 238 -20.16 6.38 28.96
N SER A 239 -19.62 6.23 27.75
CA SER A 239 -19.81 7.18 26.64
C SER A 239 -21.27 7.29 26.20
N ALA A 240 -22.06 6.22 26.29
CA ALA A 240 -23.49 6.24 26.02
C ALA A 240 -24.29 7.12 27.01
N GLY A 241 -23.77 7.32 28.23
CA GLY A 241 -24.38 8.13 29.29
C GLY A 241 -23.99 9.62 29.28
N LEU A 242 -23.07 10.04 28.42
CA LEU A 242 -22.63 11.43 28.31
C LEU A 242 -23.78 12.32 27.79
N LYS A 243 -24.26 13.27 28.61
CA LYS A 243 -25.23 14.32 28.23
C LYS A 243 -24.49 15.52 27.62
N GLU A 244 -25.20 16.45 26.97
CA GLU A 244 -24.66 17.79 26.73
C GLU A 244 -24.45 18.43 28.11
N ILE A 245 -23.19 18.53 28.55
CA ILE A 245 -22.83 19.01 29.88
C ILE A 245 -22.75 20.54 29.85
N SER A 246 -23.29 21.20 30.87
CA SER A 246 -23.46 22.65 30.95
C SER A 246 -22.19 23.45 31.30
N GLU A 247 -21.11 22.79 31.77
CA GLU A 247 -19.88 23.48 32.18
C GLU A 247 -18.66 23.07 31.35
N GLU A 248 -18.33 23.91 30.37
CA GLU A 248 -17.24 23.73 29.38
C GLU A 248 -15.82 23.81 29.98
N SER A 249 -15.67 24.16 31.26
CA SER A 249 -14.38 24.38 31.94
C SER A 249 -13.77 23.12 32.56
N GLU A 250 -14.52 22.03 32.68
CA GLU A 250 -14.08 20.87 33.45
C GLU A 250 -13.15 19.94 32.63
N PHE A 251 -13.38 19.84 31.32
CA PHE A 251 -12.70 18.91 30.41
C PHE A 251 -11.58 19.53 29.56
N ILE A 252 -11.48 20.86 29.45
CA ILE A 252 -10.42 21.49 28.66
C ILE A 252 -9.22 21.79 29.56
N LYS A 253 -8.08 21.16 29.27
CA LYS A 253 -6.82 21.35 29.99
C LYS A 253 -5.80 22.11 29.13
N ARG A 254 -4.87 22.80 29.78
CA ARG A 254 -3.75 23.50 29.13
C ARG A 254 -2.49 22.64 29.24
N HIS A 255 -1.68 22.59 28.18
CA HIS A 255 -0.42 21.85 28.23
C HIS A 255 0.54 22.42 29.30
N PRO A 256 1.16 21.57 30.15
CA PRO A 256 2.06 22.01 31.21
C PRO A 256 3.47 22.40 30.72
N ASP A 257 3.94 21.84 29.59
CA ASP A 257 5.25 22.17 29.02
C ASP A 257 5.16 23.34 28.04
N SER A 258 5.54 24.52 28.52
CA SER A 258 5.69 25.73 27.71
C SER A 258 7.14 26.19 27.72
N ASN A 259 7.96 25.66 26.80
CA ASN A 259 9.13 26.39 26.33
C ASN A 259 8.64 27.58 25.49
N GLU A 260 9.29 28.73 25.59
CA GLU A 260 8.82 30.08 25.25
C GLU A 260 8.35 30.33 23.78
N GLN A 261 8.40 29.33 22.89
CA GLN A 261 7.85 29.39 21.53
C GLN A 261 6.45 28.78 21.38
N SER A 262 5.95 28.01 22.35
CA SER A 262 4.60 27.40 22.33
C SER A 262 3.69 28.08 23.36
N ARG A 263 3.17 29.26 23.03
CA ARG A 263 2.11 29.92 23.81
C ARG A 263 0.85 29.02 23.84
N GLY A 264 0.70 28.24 24.91
CA GLY A 264 -0.56 27.75 25.48
C GLY A 264 -1.54 27.01 24.57
N ARG A 265 -1.19 25.78 24.16
CA ARG A 265 -2.14 24.88 23.49
C ARG A 265 -3.08 24.17 24.50
N TYR A 266 -4.35 24.05 24.15
CA TYR A 266 -5.42 23.38 24.91
C TYR A 266 -5.64 21.95 24.41
N PHE A 267 -6.07 21.02 25.27
CA PHE A 267 -6.49 19.67 24.90
C PHE A 267 -7.71 19.26 25.73
N ILE A 268 -8.44 18.23 25.31
CA ILE A 268 -9.65 17.74 25.99
C ILE A 268 -9.33 16.47 26.77
N GLU A 269 -9.82 16.38 28.00
CA GLU A 269 -9.68 15.23 28.89
C GLU A 269 -11.01 14.95 29.60
N ILE A 270 -11.62 13.81 29.29
CA ILE A 270 -12.90 13.36 29.87
C ILE A 270 -12.59 12.39 31.01
N HIS A 271 -13.17 12.63 32.18
CA HIS A 271 -12.99 11.80 33.36
C HIS A 271 -14.24 10.94 33.62
N PHE A 272 -14.05 9.81 34.30
CA PHE A 272 -15.18 9.05 34.85
C PHE A 272 -15.87 9.85 35.98
N PRO A 273 -17.20 9.70 36.20
CA PRO A 273 -17.92 10.43 37.22
C PRO A 273 -17.49 9.98 38.62
N ALA A 274 -17.32 10.95 39.54
CA ALA A 274 -16.82 10.73 40.90
C ALA A 274 -17.62 9.70 41.72
N ASN A 275 -18.89 9.43 41.38
CA ASN A 275 -19.72 8.46 42.10
C ASN A 275 -19.57 7.02 41.60
N ALA A 276 -18.63 6.74 40.71
CA ALA A 276 -18.25 5.38 40.31
C ALA A 276 -17.15 4.80 41.21
N GLU A 277 -16.87 5.41 42.37
CA GLU A 277 -15.80 5.00 43.28
C GLU A 277 -16.00 3.60 43.91
N GLU A 278 -17.22 3.03 43.96
CA GLU A 278 -17.40 1.67 44.52
C GLU A 278 -17.37 0.54 43.48
N ASP A 279 -17.72 0.80 42.21
CA ASP A 279 -17.77 -0.22 41.15
C ASP A 279 -16.70 -0.01 40.04
N ALA A 280 -16.21 1.21 39.79
CA ALA A 280 -15.12 1.45 38.83
C ALA A 280 -13.73 1.15 39.42
N HIS A 281 -13.60 1.13 40.75
CA HIS A 281 -12.38 0.66 41.43
C HIS A 281 -12.09 -0.83 41.22
N LYS A 282 -13.05 -1.63 40.73
CA LYS A 282 -12.83 -3.03 40.30
C LYS A 282 -12.68 -3.20 38.78
N SER A 283 -12.80 -2.11 38.04
CA SER A 283 -13.11 -2.12 36.61
C SER A 283 -11.91 -1.69 35.77
N CYS A 284 -11.12 -0.75 36.30
CA CYS A 284 -9.74 -0.54 35.88
C CYS A 284 -8.86 -1.25 36.93
N ASP A 285 -8.34 -2.42 36.59
CA ASP A 285 -7.37 -3.22 37.36
C ASP A 285 -5.99 -2.52 37.39
N CYS A 286 -5.99 -1.19 37.54
CA CYS A 286 -4.82 -0.33 37.50
C CYS A 286 -4.28 -0.02 38.91
N LEU A 287 -4.90 -0.55 39.97
CA LEU A 287 -4.55 -0.19 41.34
C LEU A 287 -4.77 -1.34 42.33
N ASP A 288 -4.15 -2.51 42.12
CA ASP A 288 -3.73 -3.35 43.25
C ASP A 288 -2.50 -4.24 42.97
N GLU A 289 -1.48 -4.04 43.81
CA GLU A 289 -0.34 -4.90 44.21
C GLU A 289 0.58 -5.60 43.20
N LEU A 290 0.69 -5.16 41.94
CA LEU A 290 1.92 -5.39 41.16
C LEU A 290 2.38 -4.10 40.48
N PHE A 291 3.47 -3.55 41.03
CA PHE A 291 4.21 -2.40 40.49
C PHE A 291 4.45 -2.54 38.98
N VAL A 292 3.64 -1.85 38.17
CA VAL A 292 4.08 -1.32 36.87
C VAL A 292 4.48 0.12 37.12
N SER A 293 5.78 0.37 37.18
CA SER A 293 6.33 1.72 37.22
C SER A 293 5.91 2.48 35.95
N GLY A 294 4.84 3.27 35.99
CA GLY A 294 4.54 4.22 34.91
C GLY A 294 3.10 4.67 34.67
N CYS A 295 2.05 4.06 35.24
CA CYS A 295 0.67 4.53 34.96
C CYS A 295 0.32 5.80 35.75
N SER A 296 0.50 6.96 35.13
CA SER A 296 0.00 8.27 35.60
C SER A 296 -1.50 8.47 35.28
N CYS A 297 -2.28 7.41 35.30
CA CYS A 297 -3.68 7.40 34.88
C CYS A 297 -4.62 7.77 36.06
N LYS A 298 -4.56 9.03 36.51
CA LYS A 298 -5.60 9.58 37.41
C LYS A 298 -6.91 9.74 36.62
N CYS A 299 -7.80 8.76 36.66
CA CYS A 299 -9.24 8.83 36.34
C CYS A 299 -9.68 9.35 34.95
N ALA A 300 -8.77 9.59 34.00
CA ALA A 300 -9.10 10.04 32.65
C ALA A 300 -9.59 8.87 31.77
N ALA A 301 -10.84 8.93 31.32
CA ALA A 301 -11.45 7.99 30.40
C ALA A 301 -11.00 8.22 28.95
N TRP A 302 -10.88 9.48 28.54
CA TRP A 302 -10.56 9.85 27.16
C TRP A 302 -9.67 11.09 27.11
N ARG A 303 -8.63 11.07 26.27
CA ARG A 303 -7.79 12.25 26.00
C ARG A 303 -7.73 12.56 24.51
N SER A 304 -7.93 13.83 24.14
CA SER A 304 -7.94 14.21 22.73
C SER A 304 -6.55 13.97 22.14
N ALA A 305 -6.52 13.35 20.96
CA ALA A 305 -5.28 13.26 20.18
C ALA A 305 -4.86 14.66 19.68
N CYS A 306 -5.79 15.61 19.60
CA CYS A 306 -5.59 17.00 19.16
C CYS A 306 -5.13 17.96 20.25
N SER A 307 -4.44 19.02 19.83
CA SER A 307 -4.20 20.22 20.63
C SER A 307 -4.69 21.46 19.87
N PHE A 308 -5.26 22.43 20.58
CA PHE A 308 -5.97 23.59 20.01
C PHE A 308 -5.32 24.90 20.46
N ASP A 309 -5.29 25.89 19.58
CA ASP A 309 -4.69 27.20 19.91
C ASP A 309 -5.64 28.05 20.77
N THR A 310 -6.96 27.87 20.59
CA THR A 310 -7.97 28.55 21.40
C THR A 310 -8.88 27.56 22.13
N ARG A 311 -9.41 28.00 23.27
CA ARG A 311 -10.40 27.22 24.03
C ARG A 311 -11.66 26.96 23.20
N GLU A 312 -12.11 27.94 22.43
CA GLU A 312 -13.30 27.85 21.57
C GLU A 312 -13.18 26.75 20.51
N GLN A 313 -11.99 26.60 19.91
CA GLN A 313 -11.71 25.51 18.97
C GLN A 313 -11.87 24.13 19.64
N ALA A 314 -11.37 23.98 20.88
CA ALA A 314 -11.51 22.74 21.63
C ALA A 314 -12.98 22.43 22.00
N VAL A 315 -13.77 23.45 22.36
CA VAL A 315 -15.22 23.31 22.64
C VAL A 315 -15.97 22.87 21.39
N ASN A 316 -15.80 23.58 20.27
CA ASN A 316 -16.48 23.26 19.01
C ASN A 316 -16.15 21.85 18.52
N TYR A 317 -14.90 21.44 18.67
CA TYR A 317 -14.46 20.08 18.38
C TYR A 317 -15.14 19.04 19.28
N TYR A 318 -15.23 19.28 20.59
CA TYR A 318 -15.89 18.38 21.53
C TYR A 318 -17.38 18.17 21.18
N HIS A 319 -18.11 19.26 20.91
CA HIS A 319 -19.52 19.15 20.52
C HIS A 319 -19.71 18.39 19.21
N GLY A 320 -18.80 18.56 18.25
CA GLY A 320 -18.84 17.85 16.96
C GLY A 320 -18.71 16.32 17.09
N ILE A 321 -18.04 15.82 18.13
CA ILE A 321 -17.73 14.39 18.30
C ILE A 321 -18.59 13.66 19.35
N LEU A 322 -19.42 14.38 20.11
CA LEU A 322 -20.31 13.80 21.14
C LEU A 322 -21.25 12.73 20.58
N ASN A 323 -21.85 12.97 19.41
CA ASN A 323 -22.74 12.00 18.78
C ASN A 323 -21.99 10.73 18.34
N CYS A 324 -20.75 10.88 17.90
CA CYS A 324 -19.92 9.75 17.52
C CYS A 324 -19.51 8.90 18.73
N LEU A 325 -19.19 9.51 19.90
CA LEU A 325 -18.82 8.79 21.13
C LEU A 325 -19.92 7.81 21.58
N ARG A 326 -21.17 8.06 21.20
CA ARG A 326 -22.31 7.19 21.53
C ARG A 326 -22.44 5.97 20.62
N GLN A 327 -21.72 5.93 19.50
CA GLN A 327 -21.83 4.84 18.53
C GLN A 327 -20.74 3.79 18.77
N ILE A 328 -21.17 2.55 19.03
CA ILE A 328 -20.29 1.39 19.26
C ILE A 328 -19.36 1.14 18.06
N ALA A 329 -19.84 1.41 16.85
CA ALA A 329 -19.08 1.21 15.62
C ALA A 329 -17.83 2.10 15.48
N ASN A 330 -17.69 3.14 16.32
CA ASN A 330 -16.59 4.09 16.26
C ASN A 330 -15.39 3.73 17.15
N TYR A 331 -15.45 2.59 17.85
CA TYR A 331 -14.39 2.14 18.75
C TYR A 331 -13.53 1.05 18.12
N TYR A 332 -12.21 1.23 18.19
CA TYR A 332 -11.25 0.35 17.54
C TYR A 332 -10.19 -0.14 18.53
N PRO A 333 -9.88 -1.45 18.53
CA PRO A 333 -8.73 -1.99 19.24
C PRO A 333 -7.45 -1.54 18.54
N VAL A 334 -6.59 -0.83 19.27
CA VAL A 334 -5.25 -0.45 18.80
C VAL A 334 -4.18 -1.23 19.55
N TYR A 335 -2.95 -1.20 19.05
CA TYR A 335 -1.82 -1.89 19.66
C TYR A 335 -0.55 -1.05 19.48
N GLU A 336 0.41 -1.23 20.38
CA GLU A 336 1.74 -0.63 20.21
C GLU A 336 2.69 -1.58 19.48
N CYS A 337 3.84 -1.06 19.04
CA CYS A 337 4.80 -1.84 18.25
C CYS A 337 5.50 -2.93 19.05
N GLU A 338 5.38 -2.92 20.37
CA GLU A 338 5.86 -3.97 21.26
C GLU A 338 4.76 -5.02 21.51
N CYS A 339 5.15 -6.28 21.74
CA CYS A 339 4.20 -7.31 22.12
C CYS A 339 3.76 -7.07 23.57
N GLY A 340 2.50 -6.67 23.80
CA GLY A 340 1.97 -6.51 25.14
C GLY A 340 0.97 -5.38 25.26
N PRO A 341 1.29 -4.13 24.88
CA PRO A 341 0.39 -3.00 25.09
C PRO A 341 -0.74 -3.00 24.04
N TYR A 342 -1.95 -3.29 24.51
CA TYR A 342 -3.18 -3.10 23.77
C TYR A 342 -3.85 -1.81 24.22
N GLY A 343 -4.29 -0.98 23.28
CA GLY A 343 -4.97 0.29 23.56
C GLY A 343 -6.37 0.34 22.95
N ILE A 344 -7.09 1.42 23.25
CA ILE A 344 -8.42 1.69 22.71
C ILE A 344 -8.41 3.08 22.08
N ALA A 345 -8.78 3.14 20.80
CA ALA A 345 -8.94 4.39 20.09
C ALA A 345 -10.38 4.56 19.60
N PHE A 346 -10.74 5.81 19.34
CA PHE A 346 -12.05 6.20 18.88
C PHE A 346 -11.92 7.07 17.62
N ILE A 347 -12.69 6.72 16.57
CA ILE A 347 -12.69 7.39 15.27
C ILE A 347 -14.15 7.69 14.87
N CYS A 348 -14.46 8.97 14.62
CA CYS A 348 -15.81 9.45 14.30
C CYS A 348 -16.08 9.49 12.79
N ASP A 349 -17.05 8.70 12.31
CA ASP A 349 -17.31 8.41 10.89
C ASP A 349 -17.99 9.55 10.10
N ASP A 350 -18.55 10.57 10.76
CA ASP A 350 -19.07 11.77 10.06
C ASP A 350 -17.94 12.59 9.39
N GLN A 351 -16.67 12.25 9.68
CA GLN A 351 -15.50 12.58 8.88
C GLN A 351 -15.01 11.38 8.07
N ALA A 352 -15.88 10.78 7.24
CA ALA A 352 -15.56 9.82 6.17
C ALA A 352 -14.51 10.33 5.14
N ASN A 353 -13.83 11.44 5.45
CA ASN A 353 -12.69 12.02 4.76
C ASN A 353 -11.34 11.62 5.39
N ASP A 354 -11.30 11.10 6.61
CA ASP A 354 -10.03 10.94 7.32
C ASP A 354 -9.34 9.61 7.04
N LEU A 355 -10.07 8.48 6.96
CA LEU A 355 -9.48 7.21 6.51
C LEU A 355 -9.26 7.28 4.99
N VAL A 356 -7.99 7.31 4.56
CA VAL A 356 -7.63 7.46 3.15
C VAL A 356 -7.32 6.12 2.50
N ALA A 357 -6.59 5.27 3.22
CA ALA A 357 -6.23 3.95 2.72
C ALA A 357 -5.97 2.98 3.88
N TYR A 358 -6.02 1.69 3.59
CA TYR A 358 -5.70 0.62 4.55
C TYR A 358 -4.71 -0.37 3.95
N ASN A 359 -3.88 -0.97 4.80
CA ASN A 359 -2.99 -2.05 4.40
C ASN A 359 -3.79 -3.38 4.35
N PRO A 360 -3.85 -4.09 3.21
CA PRO A 360 -4.63 -5.31 3.11
C PRO A 360 -3.90 -6.55 3.67
N GLN A 361 -2.62 -6.45 4.04
CA GLN A 361 -1.84 -7.57 4.56
C GLN A 361 -2.14 -7.84 6.03
N CYS A 362 -1.92 -9.09 6.42
CA CYS A 362 -2.25 -9.62 7.74
C CYS A 362 -1.00 -10.15 8.43
N TYR A 363 -0.38 -9.30 9.26
CA TYR A 363 0.87 -9.63 9.95
C TYR A 363 0.60 -10.50 11.18
N GLN A 364 1.58 -11.35 11.53
CA GLN A 364 1.46 -12.28 12.65
C GLN A 364 1.72 -11.61 14.00
N THR A 365 2.55 -10.56 14.01
CA THR A 365 2.92 -9.84 15.24
C THR A 365 2.71 -8.32 15.08
N PRO A 366 2.46 -7.59 16.19
CA PRO A 366 2.41 -6.13 16.19
C PRO A 366 3.64 -5.49 15.57
N LYS A 367 4.83 -6.01 15.92
CA LYS A 367 6.12 -5.53 15.44
C LYS A 367 6.24 -5.62 13.92
N GLN A 368 5.85 -6.76 13.32
CA GLN A 368 5.86 -6.92 11.86
C GLN A 368 4.98 -5.90 11.15
N ALA A 369 3.80 -5.58 11.72
CA ALA A 369 2.90 -4.58 11.15
C ALA A 369 3.44 -3.15 11.29
N CYS A 370 4.06 -2.81 12.42
CA CYS A 370 4.73 -1.52 12.58
C CYS A 370 5.92 -1.36 11.62
N ASP A 371 6.77 -2.39 11.52
CA ASP A 371 7.89 -2.40 10.58
C ASP A 371 7.36 -2.25 9.15
N ALA A 372 6.21 -2.86 8.83
CA ALA A 372 5.56 -2.69 7.53
C ALA A 372 5.01 -1.29 7.30
N ALA A 373 4.43 -0.66 8.32
CA ALA A 373 3.97 0.73 8.23
C ALA A 373 5.14 1.69 7.99
N GLU A 374 6.27 1.49 8.67
CA GLU A 374 7.49 2.27 8.47
C GLU A 374 8.06 2.06 7.06
N ARG A 375 8.17 0.80 6.61
CA ARG A 375 8.55 0.49 5.22
C ARG A 375 7.62 1.16 4.22
N ALA A 376 6.31 1.11 4.43
CA ALA A 376 5.33 1.75 3.56
C ALA A 376 5.54 3.26 3.51
N LYS A 377 5.74 3.94 4.65
CA LYS A 377 6.06 5.38 4.68
C LYS A 377 7.31 5.71 3.87
N ASN A 378 8.38 4.93 4.05
CA ASN A 378 9.65 5.15 3.32
C ASN A 378 9.48 4.94 1.81
N LEU A 379 8.65 3.98 1.38
CA LEU A 379 8.37 3.72 -0.03
C LEU A 379 7.38 4.73 -0.65
N ILE A 380 6.59 5.46 0.17
CA ILE A 380 5.67 6.52 -0.28
C ILE A 380 6.39 7.87 -0.42
N ASP A 381 7.51 8.06 0.29
CA ASP A 381 8.39 9.24 0.22
C ASP A 381 9.69 8.97 -0.59
N PRO A 382 9.64 8.38 -1.81
CA PRO A 382 10.86 8.11 -2.54
C PRO A 382 11.46 9.42 -3.05
N GLU A 383 12.76 9.55 -2.84
CA GLU A 383 13.56 10.67 -3.34
C GLU A 383 14.36 10.16 -4.54
N GLY A 384 13.82 10.35 -5.74
CA GLY A 384 14.47 10.04 -7.00
C GLY A 384 15.01 11.30 -7.68
N MET A 385 16.08 11.16 -8.47
CA MET A 385 16.55 12.20 -9.38
C MET A 385 16.94 11.55 -10.70
N HIS A 386 16.36 12.03 -11.79
CA HIS A 386 16.70 11.58 -13.14
C HIS A 386 17.28 12.74 -13.94
N LEU A 387 18.40 12.50 -14.61
CA LEU A 387 19.06 13.48 -15.47
C LEU A 387 19.03 12.96 -16.91
N LEU A 388 18.56 13.82 -17.83
CA LEU A 388 18.54 13.55 -19.26
C LEU A 388 19.20 14.68 -20.02
N GLU A 389 20.38 14.43 -20.56
CA GLU A 389 21.02 15.32 -21.52
C GLU A 389 20.28 15.24 -22.86
N HIS A 390 19.80 16.38 -23.38
CA HIS A 390 18.97 16.37 -24.58
C HIS A 390 19.74 15.92 -25.82
N ILE A 391 21.06 16.08 -25.84
CA ILE A 391 21.91 15.61 -26.95
C ILE A 391 21.76 14.10 -27.20
N LEU A 392 21.36 13.32 -26.18
CA LEU A 392 21.14 11.88 -26.32
C LEU A 392 19.85 11.55 -27.09
N LEU A 393 18.91 12.50 -27.17
CA LEU A 393 17.66 12.42 -27.93
C LEU A 393 17.82 12.89 -29.37
N ARG A 394 18.98 13.44 -29.76
CA ARG A 394 19.22 13.90 -31.13
C ARG A 394 19.17 12.71 -32.10
N PRO A 395 18.36 12.76 -33.17
CA PRO A 395 18.31 11.72 -34.19
C PRO A 395 19.67 11.49 -34.85
N LYS A 396 20.03 10.23 -35.08
CA LYS A 396 21.29 9.85 -35.75
C LYS A 396 21.11 9.48 -37.21
N ASN A 397 19.88 9.18 -37.63
CA ASN A 397 19.54 8.81 -39.00
C ASN A 397 18.14 9.31 -39.36
N ILE A 398 17.81 9.28 -40.66
CA ILE A 398 16.54 9.80 -41.18
C ILE A 398 15.30 9.10 -40.63
N ASN A 399 15.42 7.83 -40.22
CA ASN A 399 14.30 7.05 -39.69
C ASN A 399 13.93 7.46 -38.26
N GLU A 400 14.84 8.11 -37.54
CA GLU A 400 14.62 8.63 -36.18
C GLU A 400 14.02 10.06 -36.19
N CYS A 401 13.76 10.65 -37.36
CA CYS A 401 13.24 12.01 -37.49
C CYS A 401 11.71 12.13 -37.29
N GLU A 402 11.00 11.04 -36.96
CA GLU A 402 9.54 11.08 -36.74
C GLU A 402 9.14 11.90 -35.51
N CYS A 403 9.98 11.94 -34.48
CA CYS A 403 9.68 12.58 -33.20
C CYS A 403 10.83 13.50 -32.78
N LEU A 404 10.70 14.79 -33.11
CA LEU A 404 11.67 15.82 -32.76
C LEU A 404 11.21 16.60 -31.52
N ILE A 405 12.17 17.13 -30.76
CA ILE A 405 11.86 18.14 -29.75
C ILE A 405 11.35 19.40 -30.48
N PRO A 406 10.22 19.99 -30.07
CA PRO A 406 9.68 21.17 -30.72
C PRO A 406 10.67 22.34 -30.67
N VAL A 407 10.75 23.03 -31.81
CA VAL A 407 11.59 24.22 -32.04
C VAL A 407 10.66 25.43 -32.21
N CYS A 408 11.06 26.60 -31.72
CA CYS A 408 10.31 27.84 -31.93
C CYS A 408 10.19 28.17 -33.42
N GLU A 409 8.98 28.46 -33.91
CA GLU A 409 8.77 28.91 -35.30
C GLU A 409 9.11 30.40 -35.53
N ASN A 410 9.18 31.19 -34.45
CA ASN A 410 9.44 32.64 -34.52
C ASN A 410 10.79 32.97 -33.90
N HIS A 411 11.82 33.08 -34.73
CA HIS A 411 13.12 33.59 -34.31
C HIS A 411 13.07 35.13 -34.27
N GLY A 412 13.56 35.73 -33.18
CA GLY A 412 13.85 37.16 -33.18
C GLY A 412 15.01 37.50 -34.12
N ASP A 413 15.26 38.79 -34.37
CA ASP A 413 16.23 39.32 -35.36
C ASP A 413 17.73 38.99 -35.09
N CYS A 414 18.05 38.04 -34.21
CA CYS A 414 19.41 37.68 -33.79
C CYS A 414 19.89 36.40 -34.49
N GLU A 415 20.33 36.54 -35.73
CA GLU A 415 20.80 35.44 -36.59
C GLU A 415 22.31 35.58 -36.84
N PHE A 416 23.10 34.52 -36.58
CA PHE A 416 24.54 34.51 -36.82
C PHE A 416 24.94 33.47 -37.85
N ASP A 417 25.61 33.87 -38.94
CA ASP A 417 26.10 32.91 -39.93
C ASP A 417 27.18 32.00 -39.34
N PHE A 418 26.89 30.69 -39.24
CA PHE A 418 27.84 29.71 -38.72
C PHE A 418 28.32 28.78 -39.84
N PRO A 419 29.60 28.83 -40.25
CA PRO A 419 30.08 28.06 -41.38
C PRO A 419 30.36 26.60 -40.99
N ILE A 420 29.37 25.72 -41.06
CA ILE A 420 29.53 24.26 -40.89
C ILE A 420 28.91 23.51 -42.07
N LYS A 421 29.51 22.36 -42.45
CA LYS A 421 28.92 21.37 -43.37
C LYS A 421 28.08 20.36 -42.57
N SER A 422 26.82 20.16 -42.97
CA SER A 422 25.82 19.28 -42.32
C SER A 422 26.36 17.94 -41.81
N ILE A 423 26.00 17.60 -40.57
CA ILE A 423 25.98 16.22 -40.04
C ILE A 423 24.55 15.84 -39.62
N ASP A 424 23.57 16.76 -39.65
CA ASP A 424 22.20 16.50 -39.21
C ASP A 424 21.41 15.75 -40.30
N PRO A 425 20.89 14.54 -40.01
CA PRO A 425 20.13 13.73 -40.96
C PRO A 425 18.70 14.25 -41.22
N CYS A 426 18.16 15.14 -40.38
CA CYS A 426 16.77 15.60 -40.45
C CYS A 426 16.60 16.99 -41.11
N LEU A 427 17.68 17.74 -41.35
CA LEU A 427 17.62 19.07 -41.99
C LEU A 427 17.56 19.00 -43.52
N GLN A 428 16.54 19.62 -44.13
CA GLN A 428 16.37 19.66 -45.60
C GLN A 428 17.11 20.81 -46.30
N ASN A 429 17.39 21.93 -45.60
CA ASN A 429 18.02 23.12 -46.18
C ASN A 429 19.41 23.40 -45.57
N LYS A 430 20.35 23.88 -46.40
CA LYS A 430 21.80 23.93 -46.13
C LYS A 430 22.34 25.28 -45.62
N SER A 431 21.48 26.27 -45.34
CA SER A 431 21.91 27.54 -44.74
C SER A 431 21.87 27.41 -43.22
N TYR A 432 23.02 27.59 -42.58
CA TYR A 432 23.17 27.47 -41.13
C TYR A 432 23.30 28.84 -40.52
N HIS A 433 22.28 29.19 -39.76
CA HIS A 433 22.35 30.32 -38.86
C HIS A 433 22.27 29.81 -37.43
N PHE A 434 23.13 30.32 -36.57
CA PHE A 434 23.06 30.09 -35.14
C PHE A 434 22.08 31.09 -34.55
N ILE A 435 20.97 30.58 -34.03
CA ILE A 435 19.98 31.36 -33.28
C ILE A 435 20.01 30.86 -31.83
N PRO A 436 20.36 31.71 -30.85
CA PRO A 436 20.32 31.31 -29.44
C PRO A 436 18.93 30.79 -29.04
N GLY A 437 18.87 29.60 -28.44
CA GLY A 437 17.61 28.98 -28.03
C GLY A 437 16.85 28.24 -29.14
N GLU A 438 17.40 28.14 -30.36
CA GLU A 438 16.79 27.36 -31.44
C GLU A 438 17.10 25.87 -31.34
N ASP A 439 18.36 25.48 -31.08
CA ASP A 439 18.75 24.07 -30.99
C ASP A 439 18.35 23.47 -29.63
N PRO A 440 17.31 22.62 -29.56
CA PRO A 440 16.78 22.14 -28.29
C PRO A 440 17.58 20.95 -27.71
N TYR A 441 18.65 20.51 -28.40
CA TYR A 441 19.45 19.34 -28.03
C TYR A 441 20.80 19.71 -27.41
N SER A 442 21.45 20.76 -27.89
CA SER A 442 22.79 21.12 -27.45
C SER A 442 22.77 21.92 -26.15
N PHE A 443 23.74 21.66 -25.27
CA PHE A 443 23.98 22.49 -24.07
C PHE A 443 22.78 22.62 -23.13
N ILE A 444 21.85 21.66 -23.15
CA ILE A 444 20.70 21.62 -22.25
C ILE A 444 20.44 20.19 -21.74
N ALA A 445 20.07 20.10 -20.47
CA ALA A 445 19.62 18.87 -19.84
C ALA A 445 18.36 19.10 -19.01
N THR A 446 17.50 18.09 -18.95
CA THR A 446 16.33 18.06 -18.08
C THR A 446 16.65 17.25 -16.82
N VAL A 447 16.36 17.81 -15.66
CA VAL A 447 16.40 17.11 -14.37
C VAL A 447 14.97 16.90 -13.90
N ALA A 448 14.52 15.65 -13.76
CA ALA A 448 13.19 15.34 -13.25
C ALA A 448 13.27 14.94 -11.77
N LEU A 449 12.47 15.61 -10.93
CA LEU A 449 12.42 15.45 -9.48
C LEU A 449 10.98 15.23 -9.00
N PRO A 450 10.74 14.40 -7.97
CA PRO A 450 9.42 14.22 -7.38
C PRO A 450 9.03 15.48 -6.60
N ALA A 451 7.84 16.01 -6.87
CA ALA A 451 7.33 17.22 -6.21
C ALA A 451 6.74 16.95 -4.82
N TRP A 452 6.45 15.68 -4.48
CA TRP A 452 5.68 15.32 -3.29
C TRP A 452 6.49 14.92 -2.07
N SER A 453 7.80 14.66 -2.26
CA SER A 453 8.64 14.22 -1.17
C SER A 453 8.67 15.24 -0.04
N LYS A 454 8.73 14.79 1.22
CA LYS A 454 8.63 15.65 2.40
C LYS A 454 9.60 16.84 2.34
N ARG A 455 10.86 16.62 1.92
CA ARG A 455 11.85 17.70 1.80
C ARG A 455 11.53 18.68 0.68
N PHE A 456 10.90 18.21 -0.39
CA PHE A 456 10.65 19.00 -1.60
C PHE A 456 9.28 19.70 -1.59
N ARG A 457 8.50 19.64 -0.51
CA ARG A 457 7.20 20.35 -0.43
C ARG A 457 7.33 21.85 -0.24
N SER A 458 8.27 22.30 0.60
CA SER A 458 8.44 23.72 0.89
C SER A 458 9.09 24.43 -0.32
N PRO A 459 8.53 25.58 -0.75
CA PRO A 459 9.14 26.42 -1.79
C PRO A 459 10.63 26.69 -1.57
N GLU A 460 11.00 26.95 -0.32
CA GLU A 460 12.35 27.33 0.08
C GLU A 460 13.34 26.18 -0.18
N ASN A 461 12.98 24.94 0.14
CA ASN A 461 13.83 23.78 -0.13
C ASN A 461 13.95 23.48 -1.63
N ARG A 462 12.90 23.71 -2.42
CA ARG A 462 12.99 23.57 -3.88
C ARG A 462 13.97 24.57 -4.46
N MET A 463 13.84 25.84 -4.08
CA MET A 463 14.77 26.90 -4.48
C MET A 463 16.21 26.58 -4.06
N LEU A 464 16.41 26.08 -2.84
CA LEU A 464 17.73 25.69 -2.36
C LEU A 464 18.33 24.54 -3.19
N LEU A 465 17.55 23.50 -3.49
CA LEU A 465 18.03 22.38 -4.29
C LEU A 465 18.35 22.81 -5.71
N GLU A 466 17.49 23.63 -6.33
CA GLU A 466 17.73 24.21 -7.64
C GLU A 466 19.03 25.02 -7.66
N GLN A 467 19.26 25.89 -6.67
CA GLN A 467 20.52 26.64 -6.54
C GLN A 467 21.75 25.73 -6.42
N ILE A 468 21.64 24.62 -5.69
CA ILE A 468 22.69 23.62 -5.61
C ILE A 468 22.92 23.01 -6.99
N LEU A 469 21.87 22.53 -7.67
CA LEU A 469 21.98 21.94 -9.00
C LEU A 469 22.63 22.91 -10.00
N PHE A 470 22.23 24.17 -10.02
CA PHE A 470 22.85 25.18 -10.90
C PHE A 470 24.32 25.44 -10.58
N ARG A 471 24.70 25.40 -9.30
CA ARG A 471 26.10 25.60 -8.90
C ARG A 471 26.99 24.41 -9.25
N GLU A 472 26.47 23.19 -9.13
CA GLU A 472 27.21 21.97 -9.47
C GLU A 472 27.24 21.70 -10.98
N THR A 473 26.32 22.29 -11.75
CA THR A 473 26.26 22.12 -13.20
C THR A 473 27.34 22.95 -13.90
N PRO A 474 28.02 22.40 -14.93
CA PRO A 474 28.93 23.17 -15.76
C PRO A 474 28.24 24.41 -16.36
N SER A 475 28.93 25.55 -16.39
CA SER A 475 28.37 26.84 -16.81
C SER A 475 27.82 26.88 -18.25
N HIS A 476 28.26 25.96 -19.11
CA HIS A 476 27.83 25.84 -20.50
C HIS A 476 26.62 24.92 -20.67
N ILE A 477 26.07 24.35 -19.59
CA ILE A 477 24.90 23.48 -19.64
C ILE A 477 23.75 24.19 -18.93
N LEU A 478 22.66 24.41 -19.66
CA LEU A 478 21.40 24.88 -19.11
C LEU A 478 20.63 23.72 -18.50
N LEU A 479 20.17 23.85 -17.24
CA LEU A 479 19.29 22.85 -16.62
C LEU A 479 17.83 23.28 -16.64
N ARG A 480 16.98 22.43 -17.21
CA ARG A 480 15.52 22.48 -17.07
C ARG A 480 15.11 21.56 -15.92
N VAL A 481 14.83 22.12 -14.74
CA VAL A 481 14.42 21.32 -13.56
C VAL A 481 12.90 21.14 -13.58
N LEU A 482 12.41 19.90 -13.62
CA LEU A 482 10.99 19.57 -13.62
C LEU A 482 10.60 18.95 -12.28
N TRP A 483 9.66 19.59 -11.59
CA TRP A 483 9.03 19.05 -10.38
C TRP A 483 7.73 18.33 -10.77
N LEU A 484 7.78 17.01 -10.79
CA LEU A 484 6.69 16.17 -11.28
C LEU A 484 5.79 15.69 -10.14
N ASN A 485 4.47 15.70 -10.35
CA ASN A 485 3.53 15.02 -9.46
C ASN A 485 3.67 13.48 -9.57
N PRO A 486 3.01 12.69 -8.69
CA PRO A 486 3.13 11.23 -8.69
C PRO A 486 2.73 10.56 -10.01
N SER A 487 1.67 11.05 -10.66
CA SER A 487 1.20 10.53 -11.95
C SER A 487 2.23 10.79 -13.05
N ASP A 488 2.71 12.03 -13.17
CA ASP A 488 3.66 12.42 -14.20
C ASP A 488 5.03 11.77 -13.99
N THR A 489 5.45 11.56 -12.74
CA THR A 489 6.69 10.81 -12.45
C THR A 489 6.56 9.34 -12.86
N CYS A 490 5.44 8.67 -12.53
CA CYS A 490 5.21 7.29 -12.94
C CYS A 490 5.27 7.12 -14.46
N ARG A 491 4.69 8.07 -15.20
CA ARG A 491 4.71 8.10 -16.67
C ARG A 491 6.12 8.35 -17.20
N PHE A 492 6.81 9.36 -16.66
CA PHE A 492 8.17 9.71 -17.03
C PHE A 492 9.15 8.55 -16.78
N GLU A 493 9.15 7.95 -15.58
CA GLU A 493 10.04 6.84 -15.23
C GLU A 493 9.82 5.62 -16.12
N THR A 494 8.55 5.33 -16.44
CA THR A 494 8.21 4.24 -17.37
C THR A 494 8.85 4.45 -18.73
N ALA A 495 8.69 5.64 -19.32
CA ALA A 495 9.27 5.97 -20.63
C ALA A 495 10.81 6.06 -20.57
N PHE A 496 11.36 6.69 -19.52
CA PHE A 496 12.79 6.86 -19.31
C PHE A 496 13.51 5.52 -19.15
N HIS A 497 12.95 4.57 -18.39
CA HIS A 497 13.53 3.24 -18.23
C HIS A 497 13.48 2.42 -19.52
N GLN A 498 12.38 2.49 -20.29
CA GLN A 498 12.30 1.82 -21.58
C GLN A 498 13.32 2.39 -22.58
N TRP A 499 13.40 3.72 -22.68
CA TRP A 499 14.37 4.42 -23.51
C TRP A 499 15.82 4.09 -23.11
N SER A 500 16.14 4.10 -21.81
CA SER A 500 17.47 3.75 -21.30
C SER A 500 17.87 2.31 -21.64
N ARG A 501 16.93 1.37 -21.56
CA ARG A 501 17.16 -0.04 -21.96
C ARG A 501 17.40 -0.16 -23.46
N TRP A 502 16.57 0.50 -24.27
CA TRP A 502 16.74 0.54 -25.72
C TRP A 502 18.10 1.11 -26.12
N ARG A 503 18.50 2.24 -25.52
CA ARG A 503 19.83 2.86 -25.73
C ARG A 503 20.99 1.96 -25.31
N ALA A 504 20.79 1.11 -24.31
CA ALA A 504 21.76 0.12 -23.88
C ALA A 504 21.80 -1.14 -24.78
N GLY A 505 21.05 -1.17 -25.88
CA GLY A 505 20.97 -2.32 -26.79
C GLY A 505 20.23 -3.52 -26.19
N LYS A 506 19.44 -3.31 -25.14
CA LYS A 506 18.63 -4.36 -24.52
C LYS A 506 17.29 -4.48 -25.23
N ASN A 507 16.70 -5.68 -25.17
CA ASN A 507 15.35 -5.90 -25.66
C ASN A 507 14.35 -4.99 -24.91
N ILE A 508 13.43 -4.44 -25.70
CA ILE A 508 12.29 -3.65 -25.23
C ILE A 508 11.01 -4.34 -25.66
N CYS A 509 9.98 -4.21 -24.84
CA CYS A 509 8.68 -4.82 -25.08
C CYS A 509 7.67 -3.71 -25.35
N GLY A 510 7.25 -3.54 -26.62
CA GLY A 510 6.34 -2.48 -27.04
C GLY A 510 6.35 -2.32 -28.56
N GLN A 511 5.32 -1.68 -29.12
CA GLN A 511 5.27 -1.33 -30.55
C GLN A 511 5.73 0.10 -30.84
N ASN A 512 5.74 0.96 -29.81
CA ASN A 512 6.06 2.37 -29.96
C ASN A 512 7.58 2.60 -29.86
N ASP A 513 8.07 3.63 -30.54
CA ASP A 513 9.45 4.10 -30.38
C ASP A 513 9.63 4.70 -28.97
N PRO A 514 10.55 4.16 -28.13
CA PRO A 514 10.79 4.67 -26.78
C PRO A 514 11.23 6.14 -26.73
N THR A 515 11.91 6.62 -27.78
CA THR A 515 12.39 8.00 -27.88
C THR A 515 11.20 8.95 -28.10
N CYS A 516 10.28 8.57 -29.00
CA CYS A 516 9.04 9.31 -29.23
C CYS A 516 8.20 9.45 -27.96
N GLU A 517 8.05 8.36 -27.20
CA GLU A 517 7.27 8.34 -25.96
C GLU A 517 7.88 9.28 -24.92
N LEU A 518 9.21 9.25 -24.74
CA LEU A 518 9.92 10.12 -23.81
C LEU A 518 9.82 11.61 -24.21
N ILE A 519 10.02 11.93 -25.49
CA ILE A 519 9.87 13.30 -26.02
C ILE A 519 8.43 13.79 -25.83
N GLY A 520 7.44 12.93 -26.11
CA GLY A 520 6.02 13.26 -25.95
C GLY A 520 5.65 13.66 -24.52
N ILE A 521 6.19 12.95 -23.51
CA ILE A 521 5.96 13.28 -22.09
C ILE A 521 6.64 14.61 -21.71
N LEU A 522 7.87 14.85 -22.19
CA LEU A 522 8.68 15.99 -21.76
C LEU A 522 8.31 17.32 -22.43
N PHE A 523 7.80 17.28 -23.67
CA PHE A 523 7.69 18.48 -24.51
C PHE A 523 6.33 18.67 -25.19
N HIS A 524 5.47 17.64 -25.27
CA HIS A 524 4.16 17.77 -25.94
C HIS A 524 2.97 17.79 -24.98
N GLN A 525 3.18 17.44 -23.72
CA GLN A 525 2.10 17.35 -22.73
C GLN A 525 2.29 18.36 -21.60
N PRO A 526 1.20 19.01 -21.14
CA PRO A 526 1.27 19.87 -19.97
C PRO A 526 1.50 19.03 -18.71
N LEU A 527 2.43 19.48 -17.86
CA LEU A 527 2.71 18.86 -16.57
C LEU A 527 1.94 19.58 -15.47
N ALA A 528 1.24 18.82 -14.63
CA ALA A 528 0.36 19.37 -13.61
C ALA A 528 1.11 19.67 -12.30
N CYS A 529 0.65 20.68 -11.57
CA CYS A 529 1.21 20.99 -10.26
C CYS A 529 0.85 19.96 -9.22
N PHE A 530 1.83 19.66 -8.38
CA PHE A 530 1.58 19.03 -7.09
C PHE A 530 1.35 20.11 -6.03
N ASP A 531 0.17 20.12 -5.43
CA ASP A 531 -0.15 20.92 -4.27
C ASP A 531 -0.67 19.98 -3.18
N CYS A 532 -0.21 20.19 -1.95
CA CYS A 532 -0.50 19.30 -0.85
C CYS A 532 -1.24 20.04 0.24
N GLU A 533 -2.55 19.84 0.28
CA GLU A 533 -3.33 20.20 1.46
C GLU A 533 -3.03 19.17 2.55
N GLU A 534 -2.09 19.50 3.44
CA GLU A 534 -1.78 18.65 4.59
C GLU A 534 -3.04 18.40 5.42
N CYS A 535 -3.09 17.24 6.08
CA CYS A 535 -4.09 16.99 7.11
C CYS A 535 -3.92 18.07 8.19
N GLN A 536 -4.79 19.08 8.18
CA GLN A 536 -4.86 20.01 9.30
C GLN A 536 -5.47 19.22 10.46
N PRO A 537 -4.66 18.84 11.46
CA PRO A 537 -5.00 17.76 12.40
C PRO A 537 -6.27 18.06 13.20
N CYS A 538 -6.67 19.32 13.27
CA CYS A 538 -7.89 19.78 13.92
C CYS A 538 -8.29 21.07 13.17
N THR A 539 -9.47 21.11 12.55
CA THR A 539 -9.91 22.29 11.78
C THR A 539 -10.00 23.52 12.68
N GLY A 540 -9.09 24.46 12.48
CA GLY A 540 -9.21 25.84 12.95
C GLY A 540 -9.28 26.77 11.74
N THR A 541 -10.34 26.64 10.92
CA THR A 541 -10.63 27.46 9.72
C THR A 541 -9.59 27.41 8.59
N ARG A 542 -10.05 27.24 7.34
CA ARG A 542 -9.29 27.74 6.17
C ARG A 542 -9.00 29.23 6.41
N PRO A 543 -7.80 29.75 6.06
CA PRO A 543 -7.50 31.16 6.23
C PRO A 543 -8.62 31.98 5.58
N VAL A 544 -9.33 32.76 6.38
CA VAL A 544 -10.31 33.73 5.87
C VAL A 544 -9.54 34.64 4.92
N PRO A 545 -9.96 34.80 3.65
CA PRO A 545 -9.32 35.76 2.76
C PRO A 545 -9.35 37.11 3.46
N ASP A 546 -8.18 37.73 3.64
CA ASP A 546 -8.01 38.95 4.40
C ASP A 546 -9.15 39.95 4.06
N PRO A 547 -10.07 40.24 5.00
CA PRO A 547 -11.20 41.11 4.74
C PRO A 547 -10.76 42.57 4.51
N CYS A 548 -9.49 42.89 4.77
CA CYS A 548 -8.89 44.20 4.57
C CYS A 548 -8.21 44.36 3.20
N GLY A 549 -8.18 43.31 2.36
CA GLY A 549 -7.56 43.38 1.03
C GLY A 549 -6.11 43.84 1.05
N ARG A 550 -5.34 43.56 2.12
CA ARG A 550 -3.91 43.86 2.10
C ARG A 550 -3.30 42.96 1.03
N ARG A 551 -2.64 43.60 0.05
CA ARG A 551 -1.85 42.92 -0.96
C ARG A 551 -0.97 41.88 -0.27
N ILE A 552 -1.32 40.61 -0.47
CA ILE A 552 -0.37 39.52 -0.39
C ILE A 552 0.76 39.96 -1.32
N GLN A 553 1.95 40.22 -0.79
CA GLN A 553 3.14 40.30 -1.63
C GLN A 553 3.10 39.03 -2.46
N SER A 554 2.97 39.15 -3.79
CA SER A 554 2.87 38.01 -4.69
C SER A 554 3.92 36.99 -4.26
N GLN A 555 3.49 35.82 -3.78
CA GLN A 555 4.42 34.73 -3.54
C GLN A 555 5.23 34.57 -4.83
N PRO A 556 6.56 34.50 -4.76
CA PRO A 556 7.37 34.24 -5.96
C PRO A 556 6.81 32.99 -6.65
N ASP A 557 6.58 33.08 -7.95
CA ASP A 557 6.10 31.92 -8.72
C ASP A 557 7.14 30.81 -8.57
N LEU A 558 6.74 29.73 -7.90
CA LEU A 558 7.60 28.59 -7.57
C LEU A 558 8.24 27.97 -8.83
N TYR A 559 7.66 28.20 -10.00
CA TYR A 559 8.09 27.63 -11.28
C TYR A 559 8.62 28.68 -12.26
N GLU A 560 8.83 29.93 -11.82
CA GLU A 560 9.23 31.07 -12.68
C GLU A 560 10.45 30.75 -13.54
N TYR A 561 11.48 30.15 -12.94
CA TYR A 561 12.73 29.85 -13.64
C TYR A 561 12.55 28.77 -14.72
N VAL A 562 11.88 27.67 -14.37
CA VAL A 562 11.61 26.56 -15.29
C VAL A 562 10.74 27.03 -16.46
N ASN A 563 9.75 27.87 -16.15
CA ASN A 563 8.88 28.49 -17.12
C ASN A 563 9.61 29.51 -17.99
N SER A 564 10.62 30.22 -17.46
CA SER A 564 11.50 31.08 -18.25
C SER A 564 12.30 30.29 -19.29
N ILE A 565 12.81 29.10 -18.93
CA ILE A 565 13.45 28.18 -19.89
C ILE A 565 12.44 27.68 -20.91
N ASN A 566 11.26 27.24 -20.47
CA ASN A 566 10.21 26.78 -21.38
C ASN A 566 9.82 27.90 -22.37
N ASN A 567 9.74 29.16 -21.92
CA ASN A 567 9.46 30.31 -22.79
C ASN A 567 10.59 30.55 -23.81
N LEU A 568 11.85 30.41 -23.41
CA LEU A 568 13.00 30.54 -24.29
C LEU A 568 12.96 29.58 -25.48
N TYR A 569 12.50 28.34 -25.25
CA TYR A 569 12.40 27.29 -26.28
C TYR A 569 10.97 27.07 -26.79
N CYS A 570 10.02 27.96 -26.46
CA CYS A 570 8.60 27.84 -26.82
C CYS A 570 7.94 26.51 -26.39
N TRP A 571 8.45 25.87 -25.35
CA TRP A 571 7.90 24.65 -24.79
C TRP A 571 6.66 24.93 -23.93
N PRO A 572 5.77 23.93 -23.74
CA PRO A 572 4.65 24.06 -22.83
C PRO A 572 5.12 24.48 -21.44
N GLN A 573 4.48 25.52 -20.93
CA GLN A 573 4.70 25.95 -19.56
C GLN A 573 4.21 24.88 -18.59
N ILE A 574 4.91 24.74 -17.47
CA ILE A 574 4.46 23.91 -16.37
C ILE A 574 3.69 24.79 -15.38
N CYS A 575 2.69 24.22 -14.72
CA CYS A 575 2.08 24.89 -13.58
C CYS A 575 1.45 26.28 -13.80
N THR A 576 1.08 26.65 -15.03
CA THR A 576 0.45 27.95 -15.29
C THR A 576 -1.01 27.98 -14.85
N SER A 577 -1.40 29.07 -14.17
CA SER A 577 -2.79 29.41 -13.82
C SER A 577 -3.73 29.51 -15.04
N GLN A 578 -3.18 29.63 -16.26
CA GLN A 578 -3.90 29.71 -17.54
C GLN A 578 -4.28 28.35 -18.16
N LEU A 579 -4.03 27.22 -17.49
CA LEU A 579 -4.76 25.97 -17.77
C LEU A 579 -6.17 25.95 -17.14
N THR A 580 -6.65 27.10 -16.68
CA THR A 580 -8.09 27.36 -16.58
C THR A 580 -8.64 27.75 -17.95
N ARG A 581 -9.49 26.88 -18.51
CA ARG A 581 -10.42 27.07 -19.67
C ARG A 581 -10.04 26.52 -21.05
N VAL A 582 -9.69 25.24 -21.16
CA VAL A 582 -10.48 24.26 -21.99
C VAL A 582 -10.55 22.88 -21.31
N PHE A 583 -10.28 22.79 -20.01
CA PHE A 583 -11.04 21.83 -19.23
C PHE A 583 -12.41 22.47 -19.05
N VAL A 584 -13.48 21.82 -19.52
CA VAL A 584 -14.73 21.91 -18.78
C VAL A 584 -14.33 21.45 -17.39
N PRO A 585 -14.23 22.33 -16.37
CA PRO A 585 -13.97 21.84 -15.04
C PRO A 585 -15.07 20.78 -14.80
N PRO A 586 -14.76 19.52 -14.40
CA PRO A 586 -15.69 18.89 -13.49
C PRO A 586 -15.87 19.95 -12.39
N PRO A 587 -17.12 20.36 -12.11
CA PRO A 587 -17.36 21.50 -11.25
C PRO A 587 -16.52 21.38 -9.98
N LEU A 588 -16.04 22.52 -9.46
CA LEU A 588 -15.62 22.68 -8.07
C LEU A 588 -16.20 21.56 -7.20
N GLU A 589 -15.44 20.52 -6.83
CA GLU A 589 -15.93 19.25 -6.24
C GLU A 589 -17.43 19.29 -6.01
N ASP A 590 -18.20 19.06 -7.08
CA ASP A 590 -19.63 19.26 -7.03
C ASP A 590 -20.14 18.33 -5.94
N GLU A 591 -20.95 18.85 -5.00
CA GLU A 591 -21.58 18.04 -3.97
C GLU A 591 -22.23 16.78 -4.59
N GLU A 592 -22.67 16.90 -5.84
CA GLU A 592 -23.20 15.82 -6.67
C GLU A 592 -22.19 14.70 -6.97
N SER A 593 -20.91 15.01 -7.26
CA SER A 593 -19.85 14.02 -7.48
C SER A 593 -19.42 13.33 -6.19
N MET A 594 -19.21 14.10 -5.11
CA MET A 594 -18.91 13.52 -3.78
C MET A 594 -20.07 12.66 -3.26
N GLU A 595 -21.32 13.10 -3.49
CA GLU A 595 -22.51 12.33 -3.15
C GLU A 595 -22.64 11.07 -4.02
N ALA A 596 -22.24 11.12 -5.29
CA ALA A 596 -22.18 9.95 -6.16
C ALA A 596 -21.15 8.93 -5.63
N GLU A 597 -19.96 9.36 -5.22
CA GLU A 597 -18.94 8.50 -4.58
C GLU A 597 -19.46 7.88 -3.27
N ARG A 598 -20.07 8.67 -2.38
CA ARG A 598 -20.69 8.16 -1.14
C ARG A 598 -21.77 7.11 -1.42
N LYS A 599 -22.59 7.33 -2.45
CA LYS A 599 -23.62 6.37 -2.88
C LYS A 599 -23.00 5.09 -3.42
N ILE A 600 -21.88 5.17 -4.14
CA ILE A 600 -21.10 4.01 -4.60
C ILE A 600 -20.59 3.23 -3.39
N ASP A 601 -19.86 3.88 -2.51
CA ASP A 601 -19.23 3.24 -1.35
C ASP A 601 -20.29 2.60 -0.44
N ARG A 602 -21.42 3.27 -0.21
CA ARG A 602 -22.55 2.71 0.53
C ARG A 602 -23.11 1.43 -0.11
N ARG A 603 -23.19 1.36 -1.44
CA ARG A 603 -23.64 0.14 -2.15
C ARG A 603 -22.65 -0.99 -1.95
N PHE A 604 -21.35 -0.71 -2.16
CA PHE A 604 -20.29 -1.70 -1.99
C PHE A 604 -20.16 -2.19 -0.55
N TYR A 605 -20.29 -1.29 0.42
CA TYR A 605 -20.37 -1.62 1.85
C TYR A 605 -21.54 -2.56 2.15
N ASN A 606 -22.74 -2.26 1.63
CA ASN A 606 -23.91 -3.10 1.87
C ASN A 606 -23.68 -4.54 1.37
N TYR A 607 -23.09 -4.73 0.20
CA TYR A 607 -22.78 -6.09 -0.30
C TYR A 607 -21.80 -6.84 0.61
N ARG A 608 -20.75 -6.15 1.09
CA ARG A 608 -19.77 -6.72 2.03
C ARG A 608 -20.43 -7.08 3.36
N ASN A 609 -21.21 -6.16 3.92
CA ASN A 609 -21.91 -6.35 5.18
C ASN A 609 -22.94 -7.49 5.11
N GLU A 610 -23.70 -7.59 4.01
CA GLU A 610 -24.61 -8.73 3.76
C GLU A 610 -23.85 -10.06 3.80
N ALA A 611 -22.68 -10.16 3.17
CA ALA A 611 -21.88 -11.38 3.20
C ALA A 611 -21.23 -11.64 4.57
N ASP A 612 -20.76 -10.61 5.26
CA ASP A 612 -20.11 -10.72 6.57
C ASP A 612 -21.05 -11.27 7.64
N ILE A 613 -22.32 -10.83 7.63
CA ILE A 613 -23.39 -11.37 8.50
C ILE A 613 -23.55 -12.88 8.27
N VAL A 614 -23.52 -13.34 7.01
CA VAL A 614 -23.62 -14.77 6.67
C VAL A 614 -22.39 -15.54 7.14
N VAL A 615 -21.19 -14.97 7.00
CA VAL A 615 -19.95 -15.61 7.49
C VAL A 615 -19.99 -15.78 9.00
N LYS A 616 -20.33 -14.72 9.75
CA LYS A 616 -20.39 -14.73 11.22
C LYS A 616 -21.37 -15.78 11.75
N ARG A 617 -22.54 -15.95 11.10
CA ARG A 617 -23.53 -16.94 11.53
C ARG A 617 -23.24 -18.37 11.07
N SER A 618 -22.57 -18.56 9.93
CA SER A 618 -22.37 -19.90 9.34
C SER A 618 -21.03 -20.55 9.66
N GLY A 619 -19.96 -19.76 9.86
CA GLY A 619 -18.58 -20.27 10.02
C GLY A 619 -18.07 -21.06 8.81
N ASN A 620 -18.70 -20.91 7.63
CA ASN A 620 -18.43 -21.75 6.46
C ASN A 620 -17.30 -21.17 5.58
N ILE A 621 -16.35 -22.01 5.17
CA ILE A 621 -15.20 -21.59 4.33
C ILE A 621 -15.63 -21.05 2.95
N ASN A 622 -16.74 -21.53 2.38
CA ASN A 622 -17.23 -21.04 1.10
C ASN A 622 -17.89 -19.66 1.23
N ALA A 623 -18.43 -19.31 2.41
CA ALA A 623 -18.88 -17.96 2.69
C ALA A 623 -17.67 -16.99 2.80
N ALA A 624 -16.55 -17.44 3.38
CA ALA A 624 -15.32 -16.66 3.42
C ALA A 624 -14.73 -16.38 2.02
N LEU A 625 -14.90 -17.30 1.06
CA LEU A 625 -14.54 -17.06 -0.35
C LEU A 625 -15.39 -15.95 -0.99
N ALA A 626 -16.67 -15.85 -0.63
CA ALA A 626 -17.52 -14.75 -1.07
C ALA A 626 -17.04 -13.41 -0.51
N THR A 627 -16.64 -13.36 0.77
CA THR A 627 -16.07 -12.15 1.37
C THR A 627 -14.74 -11.76 0.73
N SER A 628 -13.87 -12.74 0.45
CA SER A 628 -12.62 -12.50 -0.29
C SER A 628 -12.87 -11.91 -1.69
N PHE A 629 -13.89 -12.41 -2.39
CA PHE A 629 -14.33 -11.84 -3.66
C PHE A 629 -14.83 -10.39 -3.52
N LEU A 630 -15.61 -10.09 -2.48
CA LEU A 630 -16.15 -8.74 -2.21
C LEU A 630 -15.11 -7.73 -1.69
N GLN A 631 -13.93 -8.21 -1.30
CA GLN A 631 -12.77 -7.37 -0.96
C GLN A 631 -11.93 -7.03 -2.20
N ASP A 632 -12.06 -7.79 -3.30
CA ASP A 632 -11.34 -7.53 -4.55
C ASP A 632 -11.90 -6.26 -5.22
N PRO A 633 -11.14 -5.16 -5.35
CA PRO A 633 -11.63 -3.93 -5.95
C PRO A 633 -11.89 -4.07 -7.46
N ARG A 634 -11.28 -5.06 -8.13
CA ARG A 634 -11.43 -5.31 -9.58
C ARG A 634 -11.63 -6.82 -9.82
N PRO A 635 -12.79 -7.38 -9.40
CA PRO A 635 -13.06 -8.79 -9.54
C PRO A 635 -13.13 -9.19 -11.02
N SER A 636 -12.35 -10.21 -11.39
CA SER A 636 -12.48 -10.87 -12.70
C SER A 636 -13.78 -11.70 -12.81
N PHE A 637 -14.24 -11.95 -14.03
CA PHE A 637 -15.35 -12.87 -14.27
C PHE A 637 -15.06 -14.26 -13.69
N ASP A 638 -13.83 -14.78 -13.86
CA ASP A 638 -13.46 -16.09 -13.33
C ASP A 638 -13.54 -16.16 -11.81
N SER A 639 -13.16 -15.09 -11.11
CA SER A 639 -13.34 -15.03 -9.65
C SER A 639 -14.82 -14.97 -9.25
N TYR A 640 -15.66 -14.27 -10.01
CA TYR A 640 -17.11 -14.25 -9.77
C TYR A 640 -17.70 -15.65 -9.98
N ARG A 641 -17.39 -16.29 -11.10
CA ARG A 641 -17.81 -17.65 -11.43
C ARG A 641 -17.34 -18.63 -10.36
N GLY A 642 -16.08 -18.54 -9.93
CA GLY A 642 -15.50 -19.38 -8.88
C GLY A 642 -16.23 -19.23 -7.55
N ALA A 643 -16.48 -17.99 -7.10
CA ALA A 643 -17.21 -17.72 -5.87
C ALA A 643 -18.66 -18.24 -5.94
N ALA A 644 -19.37 -18.01 -7.04
CA ALA A 644 -20.73 -18.49 -7.24
C ALA A 644 -20.81 -20.03 -7.22
N LEU A 645 -19.88 -20.71 -7.91
CA LEU A 645 -19.82 -22.17 -7.93
C LEU A 645 -19.45 -22.76 -6.56
N ALA A 646 -18.58 -22.10 -5.78
CA ALA A 646 -18.22 -22.53 -4.43
C ALA A 646 -19.43 -22.46 -3.47
N ILE A 647 -20.22 -21.38 -3.53
CA ILE A 647 -21.45 -21.23 -2.74
C ILE A 647 -22.47 -22.33 -3.09
N ILE A 648 -22.61 -22.63 -4.40
CA ILE A 648 -23.48 -23.73 -4.87
C ILE A 648 -23.01 -25.07 -4.29
N ALA A 649 -21.70 -25.36 -4.39
CA ALA A 649 -21.09 -26.62 -3.98
C ALA A 649 -21.22 -26.90 -2.47
N ASN A 650 -21.20 -25.87 -1.61
CA ASN A 650 -21.44 -25.96 -0.16
C ASN A 650 -20.65 -27.08 0.54
N LYS A 651 -19.37 -27.23 0.22
CA LYS A 651 -18.52 -28.25 0.82
C LYS A 651 -18.25 -27.91 2.30
N ARG A 652 -18.51 -28.86 3.21
CA ARG A 652 -18.13 -28.75 4.63
C ARG A 652 -16.62 -28.93 4.78
N SER A 653 -15.97 -28.13 5.61
CA SER A 653 -14.53 -28.21 5.89
C SER A 653 -14.22 -29.05 7.13
N SER A 654 -15.16 -29.18 8.08
CA SER A 654 -15.04 -30.06 9.26
C SER A 654 -16.43 -30.44 9.83
N GLU A 655 -16.49 -31.45 10.71
CA GLU A 655 -17.72 -31.92 11.37
C GLU A 655 -18.44 -30.82 12.18
N ASN A 656 -17.73 -29.78 12.64
CA ASN A 656 -18.26 -28.69 13.46
C ASN A 656 -18.69 -27.43 12.66
N THR A 657 -18.68 -27.46 11.32
CA THR A 657 -19.09 -26.31 10.49
C THR A 657 -20.52 -26.44 9.98
N HIS A 658 -21.33 -25.39 10.15
CA HIS A 658 -22.70 -25.37 9.62
C HIS A 658 -22.67 -25.32 8.08
N SER A 659 -23.47 -26.17 7.44
CA SER A 659 -23.72 -26.08 5.99
C SER A 659 -24.56 -24.85 5.68
N LEU A 660 -24.25 -24.15 4.60
CA LEU A 660 -25.04 -22.99 4.14
C LEU A 660 -26.49 -23.41 3.91
N THR A 661 -27.43 -22.68 4.51
CA THR A 661 -28.86 -22.81 4.27
C THR A 661 -29.23 -22.30 2.87
N ALA A 662 -30.47 -22.55 2.42
CA ALA A 662 -30.95 -22.01 1.14
C ALA A 662 -30.95 -20.47 1.15
N ASP A 663 -31.27 -19.88 2.30
CA ASP A 663 -31.28 -18.43 2.50
C ASP A 663 -29.86 -17.86 2.50
N ASP A 664 -28.91 -18.51 3.17
CA ASP A 664 -27.49 -18.12 3.13
C ASP A 664 -26.94 -18.10 1.70
N LYS A 665 -27.25 -19.14 0.92
CA LYS A 665 -26.82 -19.20 -0.49
C LYS A 665 -27.44 -18.07 -1.31
N THR A 666 -28.70 -17.75 -1.07
CA THR A 666 -29.41 -16.69 -1.80
C THR A 666 -28.82 -15.32 -1.46
N GLU A 667 -28.56 -15.03 -0.19
CA GLU A 667 -27.94 -13.79 0.27
C GLU A 667 -26.52 -13.63 -0.28
N LEU A 668 -25.69 -14.67 -0.20
CA LEU A 668 -24.32 -14.63 -0.72
C LEU A 668 -24.29 -14.44 -2.24
N ILE A 669 -25.08 -15.24 -2.99
CA ILE A 669 -25.15 -15.12 -4.46
C ILE A 669 -25.65 -13.73 -4.87
N ARG A 670 -26.63 -13.17 -4.15
CA ARG A 670 -27.12 -11.81 -4.39
C ARG A 670 -26.01 -10.78 -4.19
N ALA A 671 -25.30 -10.84 -3.07
CA ALA A 671 -24.23 -9.90 -2.76
C ALA A 671 -23.10 -9.95 -3.82
N ILE A 672 -22.58 -11.14 -4.14
CA ILE A 672 -21.48 -11.26 -5.12
C ILE A 672 -21.92 -10.90 -6.55
N THR A 673 -23.17 -11.20 -6.93
CA THR A 673 -23.69 -10.90 -8.27
C THR A 673 -23.89 -9.42 -8.46
N TRP A 674 -24.51 -8.73 -7.50
CA TRP A 674 -24.71 -7.29 -7.60
C TRP A 674 -23.41 -6.49 -7.43
N TYR A 675 -22.48 -6.97 -6.62
CA TYR A 675 -21.13 -6.42 -6.56
C TYR A 675 -20.42 -6.52 -7.92
N TYR A 676 -20.48 -7.69 -8.58
CA TYR A 676 -19.87 -7.88 -9.90
C TYR A 676 -20.51 -6.99 -10.96
N ILE A 677 -21.85 -6.95 -11.00
CA ILE A 677 -22.60 -6.14 -11.98
C ILE A 677 -22.35 -4.63 -11.76
N ASP A 678 -22.39 -4.14 -10.50
CA ASP A 678 -22.03 -2.75 -10.21
C ASP A 678 -20.60 -2.46 -10.67
N THR A 679 -19.64 -3.34 -10.37
CA THR A 679 -18.25 -3.14 -10.80
C THR A 679 -18.11 -3.12 -12.32
N ALA A 680 -18.78 -4.04 -13.03
CA ALA A 680 -18.75 -4.09 -14.49
C ALA A 680 -19.41 -2.86 -15.14
N VAL A 681 -20.47 -2.32 -14.54
CA VAL A 681 -21.14 -1.09 -14.98
C VAL A 681 -20.28 0.14 -14.74
N MET A 682 -19.67 0.25 -13.55
CA MET A 682 -18.81 1.39 -13.21
C MET A 682 -17.55 1.41 -14.10
N ASN A 683 -16.96 0.24 -14.37
CA ASN A 683 -15.77 0.08 -15.20
C ASN A 683 -16.06 0.00 -16.71
N GLU A 684 -17.32 0.10 -17.15
CA GLU A 684 -17.71 0.03 -18.59
C GLU A 684 -17.35 -1.29 -19.29
N THR A 685 -17.21 -2.38 -18.53
CA THR A 685 -16.81 -3.71 -19.04
C THR A 685 -18.00 -4.66 -19.22
N LEU A 686 -19.23 -4.18 -18.99
CA LEU A 686 -20.42 -5.03 -19.04
C LEU A 686 -20.63 -5.67 -20.42
N ASP A 687 -20.44 -4.91 -21.49
CA ASP A 687 -20.71 -5.37 -22.86
C ASP A 687 -19.80 -6.53 -23.28
N GLU A 688 -18.53 -6.48 -22.89
CA GLU A 688 -17.54 -7.54 -23.14
C GLU A 688 -17.91 -8.87 -22.45
N ARG A 689 -18.66 -8.81 -21.34
CA ARG A 689 -18.92 -9.95 -20.44
C ARG A 689 -20.35 -10.49 -20.49
N LYS A 690 -21.19 -9.96 -21.39
CA LYS A 690 -22.61 -10.38 -21.51
C LYS A 690 -22.76 -11.87 -21.83
N SER A 691 -21.91 -12.41 -22.71
CA SER A 691 -21.98 -13.82 -23.10
C SER A 691 -21.65 -14.74 -21.93
N ASP A 692 -20.55 -14.44 -21.24
CA ASP A 692 -20.05 -15.22 -20.10
C ASP A 692 -21.04 -15.22 -18.92
N LEU A 693 -21.66 -14.07 -18.63
CA LEU A 693 -22.67 -13.94 -17.58
C LEU A 693 -23.92 -14.79 -17.83
N LYS A 694 -24.35 -14.94 -19.09
CA LYS A 694 -25.54 -15.75 -19.43
C LYS A 694 -25.35 -17.21 -19.00
N GLU A 695 -24.16 -17.78 -19.18
CA GLU A 695 -23.86 -19.16 -18.79
C GLU A 695 -24.10 -19.39 -17.29
N VAL A 696 -23.52 -18.51 -16.45
CA VAL A 696 -23.65 -18.59 -14.99
C VAL A 696 -25.09 -18.33 -14.57
N PHE A 697 -25.77 -17.36 -15.18
CA PHE A 697 -27.14 -16.99 -14.84
C PHE A 697 -28.14 -18.09 -15.19
N THR A 698 -27.96 -18.80 -16.30
CA THR A 698 -28.77 -19.98 -16.64
C THR A 698 -28.67 -21.02 -15.53
N LYS A 699 -27.47 -21.30 -15.03
CA LYS A 699 -27.24 -22.26 -13.94
C LYS A 699 -27.88 -21.80 -12.63
N LEU A 700 -27.73 -20.52 -12.26
CA LEU A 700 -28.36 -19.93 -11.07
C LEU A 700 -29.89 -19.93 -11.18
N LYS A 701 -30.45 -19.71 -12.37
CA LYS A 701 -31.90 -19.74 -12.64
C LYS A 701 -32.48 -21.13 -12.44
N VAL A 702 -31.81 -22.18 -12.93
CA VAL A 702 -32.19 -23.59 -12.70
C VAL A 702 -32.20 -23.93 -11.20
N LEU A 703 -31.22 -23.43 -10.45
CA LEU A 703 -31.10 -23.65 -9.01
C LEU A 703 -31.98 -22.73 -8.14
N LYS A 704 -32.78 -21.83 -8.75
CA LYS A 704 -33.57 -20.81 -8.06
C LYS A 704 -32.75 -19.88 -7.14
N LEU A 705 -31.49 -19.64 -7.50
CA LEU A 705 -30.56 -18.77 -6.76
C LEU A 705 -30.27 -17.44 -7.48
N LEU A 706 -30.75 -17.27 -8.72
CA LEU A 706 -30.55 -16.02 -9.46
C LEU A 706 -31.32 -14.88 -8.78
N PRO A 707 -30.68 -13.77 -8.41
CA PRO A 707 -31.35 -12.68 -7.71
C PRO A 707 -32.32 -11.95 -8.64
N GLU A 708 -33.43 -11.47 -8.09
CA GLU A 708 -34.39 -10.68 -8.85
C GLU A 708 -33.79 -9.32 -9.22
N TYR A 709 -33.92 -8.91 -10.48
CA TYR A 709 -33.43 -7.61 -10.96
C TYR A 709 -33.87 -6.42 -10.10
N LYS A 710 -35.09 -6.45 -9.53
CA LYS A 710 -35.59 -5.37 -8.66
C LYS A 710 -34.71 -5.15 -7.42
N SER A 711 -34.09 -6.21 -6.89
CA SER A 711 -33.22 -6.15 -5.71
C SER A 711 -31.93 -5.34 -5.94
N TRP A 712 -31.50 -5.20 -7.19
CA TRP A 712 -30.30 -4.42 -7.56
C TRP A 712 -30.47 -2.90 -7.40
N LYS A 713 -31.71 -2.41 -7.44
CA LYS A 713 -32.04 -0.96 -7.41
C LYS A 713 -31.34 -0.16 -8.52
N GLY A 714 -31.42 -0.60 -9.78
CA GLY A 714 -30.76 0.04 -10.94
C GLY A 714 -31.05 1.54 -11.15
N VAL A 715 -32.19 2.05 -10.65
CA VAL A 715 -32.47 3.51 -10.66
C VAL A 715 -31.45 4.29 -9.83
N SER A 716 -30.98 3.73 -8.71
CA SER A 716 -29.93 4.36 -7.91
C SER A 716 -28.58 4.39 -8.64
N VAL A 717 -28.32 3.43 -9.53
CA VAL A 717 -27.11 3.40 -10.37
C VAL A 717 -27.17 4.47 -11.46
N MET A 718 -28.34 4.69 -12.08
CA MET A 718 -28.52 5.81 -13.03
C MET A 718 -28.34 7.19 -12.38
N LYS A 719 -28.67 7.32 -11.09
CA LYS A 719 -28.42 8.56 -10.34
C LYS A 719 -26.94 8.80 -10.02
N ILE A 720 -26.12 7.75 -10.04
CA ILE A 720 -24.68 7.82 -9.80
C ILE A 720 -23.93 8.03 -11.13
N LYS A 721 -24.31 7.26 -12.16
CA LYS A 721 -23.73 7.31 -13.50
C LYS A 721 -24.87 7.31 -14.52
N PRO A 722 -25.29 8.50 -15.01
CA PRO A 722 -26.45 8.62 -15.92
C PRO A 722 -26.32 7.82 -17.22
N THR A 723 -25.10 7.59 -17.70
CA THR A 723 -24.79 6.79 -18.90
C THR A 723 -24.82 5.28 -18.66
N SER A 724 -25.16 4.81 -17.45
CA SER A 724 -25.13 3.39 -17.10
C SER A 724 -26.06 2.54 -17.98
N PRO A 725 -25.62 1.37 -18.49
CA PRO A 725 -26.41 0.49 -19.34
C PRO A 725 -27.45 -0.35 -18.55
N VAL A 726 -28.26 0.29 -17.71
CA VAL A 726 -29.25 -0.35 -16.82
C VAL A 726 -30.28 -1.17 -17.59
N ASN A 727 -30.67 -0.72 -18.79
CA ASN A 727 -31.56 -1.47 -19.67
C ASN A 727 -30.93 -2.78 -20.17
N GLU A 728 -29.62 -2.78 -20.41
CA GLU A 728 -28.88 -3.98 -20.82
C GLU A 728 -28.75 -4.96 -19.65
N VAL A 729 -28.48 -4.47 -18.44
CA VAL A 729 -28.52 -5.30 -17.22
C VAL A 729 -29.91 -5.92 -17.06
N LYS A 730 -30.98 -5.14 -17.23
CA LYS A 730 -32.36 -5.67 -17.16
C LYS A 730 -32.61 -6.79 -18.17
N LYS A 731 -32.02 -6.72 -19.37
CA LYS A 731 -32.12 -7.78 -20.39
C LYS A 731 -31.37 -9.05 -19.98
N LEU A 732 -30.24 -8.94 -19.27
CA LEU A 732 -29.47 -10.10 -18.78
C LEU A 732 -30.23 -10.94 -17.75
N PHE A 733 -31.14 -10.33 -16.99
CA PHE A 733 -31.91 -10.99 -15.93
C PHE A 733 -33.33 -11.39 -16.34
N ARG A 734 -33.68 -11.28 -17.64
CA ARG A 734 -34.89 -11.85 -18.24
C ARG A 734 -34.55 -13.21 -18.82
#